data_AF-A0A3D0N3N6-F1
#
_entry.id   AF-A0A3D0N3N6-F1
#
_cell.length_a   1.000
_cell.length_b   1.000
_cell.length_c   1.000
_cell.angle_alpha   90.00
_cell.angle_beta   90.00
_cell.angle_gamma   90.00
#
_symmetry.space_group_name_H-M   'P 1'
#
loop_
_entity.id
_entity.type
_entity.pdbx_description
1 polymer ?
#
loop_
_entity_poly.entity_id
_entity_poly.type
_entity_poly.pdbx_seq_one_letter_code
_entity_poly.pdbx_strand_id
1 'polypeptide(L)'
;MSINKNKKTKNLKKFKYTLSIFVVSLFFISNLNAQVWTISDGPYKGQINDFDISFTNPNLVYIASTTGIYKTTNAGVNWRKMSGTNVDRISMSQLNNSFVITNKERSLDEGETWQLITAVNSKQMIHSPGINTVVYSISASNRIERTTDFGVNWNIVDDSAGIYGEYKQLFVDRNNDQIIYSLSENGWLNKSTNRGATWQRIKFSAIPAFYMAGTVDPNNSQRLILTASDSVYVSTNGGNSYSVYKNNQTSRPKSIKIDWQNGNNVYLISWFTFEPKSFFRSTNGGQSFISTFGNALSMVDIKPVNDGKIYLGTAFAGMMRSNNGGLFFKSVGYENIAGQGIKPITENIVYTWDGVAYYKTVDGGMNWTIIQGTGGFYPDALAISPADPNKVYIANFSSLSYSSNGGTDFVNTLIGSVDAVQEIYLRPDNENLIYVKGFSGTSVQLIRTTNGGTSWGLITLPNATNFWNLRLSNSEPGVMYYFPDTFNNLLLYRSTNSGVNWTLLSLPLQGNEIIYDAQVDATGKLFVGALSFYESTNRGDTWTRNYNYLFPNPQVYDFLIQPGITSRIYSINPNNNRLFGTTNTGINWYAVNNSGLPGDYQFLYEAGISSNGKVYVSTEKGFYSGIPTLVNNENIISEVASSYELFQNRPNPFNPETEIKFNLPIAGNVKLKIYNVIGQEVMSIYDGEFKQAGSHSFKINMANYPSGVYFYVLQTNEFIRGKKMLLMK
;
A
#
# COMPACT_ATOMS: atom_id res chain seq x y z
N MET A 1 -22.65 -34.36 -71.90
CA MET A 1 -21.62 -33.33 -71.59
C MET A 1 -22.21 -32.34 -70.57
N SER A 2 -22.35 -32.75 -69.31
CA SER A 2 -22.57 -31.90 -68.12
C SER A 2 -22.53 -32.80 -66.87
N ILE A 3 -22.18 -32.19 -65.73
CA ILE A 3 -22.35 -32.70 -64.35
C ILE A 3 -21.31 -33.75 -63.88
N ASN A 4 -20.17 -33.26 -63.38
CA ASN A 4 -19.69 -33.62 -62.02
C ASN A 4 -18.53 -32.70 -61.53
N LYS A 5 -18.70 -31.38 -61.63
CA LYS A 5 -17.89 -30.41 -60.88
C LYS A 5 -18.60 -30.04 -59.58
N ASN A 6 -18.67 -30.94 -58.59
CA ASN A 6 -19.18 -30.56 -57.26
C ASN A 6 -18.71 -31.42 -56.06
N LYS A 7 -17.59 -32.15 -56.18
CA LYS A 7 -17.01 -32.89 -55.03
C LYS A 7 -15.56 -32.55 -54.66
N LYS A 8 -14.86 -31.68 -55.39
CA LYS A 8 -13.46 -31.29 -55.06
C LYS A 8 -13.29 -29.94 -54.35
N THR A 9 -14.34 -29.14 -54.18
CA THR A 9 -14.28 -27.82 -53.51
C THR A 9 -14.76 -27.81 -52.06
N LYS A 10 -15.30 -28.92 -51.52
CA LYS A 10 -15.70 -29.02 -50.10
C LYS A 10 -14.59 -29.47 -49.14
N ASN A 11 -13.51 -30.10 -49.63
CA ASN A 11 -12.38 -30.53 -48.79
C ASN A 11 -11.20 -29.54 -48.77
N LEU A 12 -11.14 -28.56 -49.68
CA LEU A 12 -10.12 -27.49 -49.64
C LEU A 12 -10.52 -26.26 -48.80
N LYS A 13 -11.80 -26.14 -48.40
CA LYS A 13 -12.23 -25.13 -47.42
C LYS A 13 -12.14 -25.62 -45.97
N LYS A 14 -12.08 -26.92 -45.70
CA LYS A 14 -11.82 -27.43 -44.34
C LYS A 14 -10.33 -27.46 -43.98
N PHE A 15 -9.43 -27.57 -44.96
CA PHE A 15 -7.98 -27.58 -44.72
C PHE A 15 -7.35 -26.18 -44.52
N LYS A 16 -8.07 -25.09 -44.84
CA LYS A 16 -7.64 -23.70 -44.56
C LYS A 16 -8.09 -23.16 -43.19
N TYR A 17 -8.93 -23.89 -42.45
CA TYR A 17 -9.33 -23.50 -41.09
C TYR A 17 -8.67 -24.36 -39.99
N THR A 18 -8.06 -25.50 -40.33
CA THR A 18 -7.30 -26.32 -39.35
C THR A 18 -5.82 -25.95 -39.29
N LEU A 19 -5.25 -25.33 -40.34
CA LEU A 19 -3.87 -24.82 -40.32
C LEU A 19 -3.77 -23.38 -39.78
N SER A 20 -4.87 -22.62 -39.78
CA SER A 20 -4.94 -21.27 -39.19
C SER A 20 -5.21 -21.29 -37.67
N ILE A 21 -5.64 -22.43 -37.11
CA ILE A 21 -5.77 -22.61 -35.65
C ILE A 21 -4.47 -23.14 -35.04
N PHE A 22 -3.60 -23.78 -35.83
CA PHE A 22 -2.26 -24.23 -35.40
C PHE A 22 -1.15 -23.18 -35.63
N VAL A 23 -1.38 -22.17 -36.48
CA VAL A 23 -0.43 -21.05 -36.68
C VAL A 23 -0.79 -19.81 -35.85
N VAL A 24 -2.04 -19.69 -35.38
CA VAL A 24 -2.44 -18.65 -34.41
C VAL A 24 -2.10 -19.05 -32.95
N SER A 25 -1.79 -20.32 -32.70
CA SER A 25 -1.26 -20.81 -31.41
C SER A 25 0.27 -20.85 -31.33
N LEU A 26 0.98 -20.50 -32.41
CA LEU A 26 2.45 -20.40 -32.46
C LEU A 26 2.98 -18.97 -32.63
N PHE A 27 2.10 -17.97 -32.72
CA PHE A 27 2.43 -16.53 -32.67
C PHE A 27 2.13 -15.87 -31.32
N PHE A 28 1.90 -16.66 -30.27
CA PHE A 28 1.88 -16.23 -28.86
C PHE A 28 3.03 -16.86 -28.04
N ILE A 29 4.12 -17.26 -28.71
CA ILE A 29 5.39 -17.59 -28.05
C ILE A 29 6.45 -16.62 -28.58
N SER A 30 6.26 -15.34 -28.31
CA SER A 30 7.29 -14.32 -28.44
C SER A 30 7.05 -13.24 -27.39
N ASN A 31 7.19 -13.64 -26.13
CA ASN A 31 7.66 -12.87 -24.97
C ASN A 31 7.39 -13.70 -23.73
N LEU A 32 8.23 -14.71 -23.46
CA LEU A 32 8.40 -15.23 -22.10
C LEU A 32 9.21 -14.21 -21.29
N ASN A 33 8.58 -13.05 -21.09
CA ASN A 33 8.77 -12.14 -19.98
C ASN A 33 7.38 -11.84 -19.42
N ALA A 34 6.57 -12.90 -19.22
CA ALA A 34 5.35 -12.76 -18.45
C ALA A 34 5.75 -12.19 -17.09
N GLN A 35 5.26 -10.99 -16.77
CA GLN A 35 5.47 -10.40 -15.46
C GLN A 35 4.99 -11.40 -14.41
N VAL A 36 5.89 -11.80 -13.50
CA VAL A 36 5.59 -12.76 -12.43
C VAL A 36 4.83 -12.06 -11.31
N TRP A 37 5.14 -10.78 -11.12
CA TRP A 37 4.51 -9.92 -10.13
C TRP A 37 3.55 -8.94 -10.81
N THR A 38 2.35 -8.86 -10.25
CA THR A 38 1.30 -7.95 -10.71
C THR A 38 1.03 -6.91 -9.64
N ILE A 39 0.95 -5.64 -10.04
CA ILE A 39 0.54 -4.55 -9.17
C ILE A 39 -0.96 -4.67 -8.82
N SER A 40 -1.26 -4.46 -7.56
CA SER A 40 -2.62 -4.39 -7.02
C SER A 40 -3.24 -3.03 -7.35
N ASP A 41 -4.56 -3.00 -7.59
CA ASP A 41 -5.35 -1.78 -7.80
C ASP A 41 -5.75 -1.22 -6.42
N GLY A 42 -4.74 -0.64 -5.75
CA GLY A 42 -4.81 -0.14 -4.37
C GLY A 42 -4.22 -1.11 -3.33
N PRO A 43 -4.48 -0.88 -2.03
CA PRO A 43 -5.27 0.21 -1.49
C PRO A 43 -4.57 1.57 -1.66
N TYR A 44 -5.37 2.63 -1.74
CA TYR A 44 -4.91 3.99 -1.98
C TYR A 44 -5.13 4.88 -0.76
N LYS A 45 -4.26 5.89 -0.61
CA LYS A 45 -4.37 6.96 0.38
C LYS A 45 -4.39 8.33 -0.32
N GLY A 46 -4.48 9.37 0.49
CA GLY A 46 -4.30 10.75 0.05
C GLY A 46 -5.36 11.66 0.66
N GLN A 47 -4.93 12.79 1.20
CA GLN A 47 -5.85 13.80 1.71
C GLN A 47 -6.41 14.63 0.55
N ILE A 48 -7.70 14.45 0.27
CA ILE A 48 -8.41 15.31 -0.68
C ILE A 48 -8.94 16.52 0.09
N ASN A 49 -8.56 17.72 -0.35
CA ASN A 49 -9.11 18.95 0.18
C ASN A 49 -10.35 19.39 -0.60
N ASP A 50 -10.34 19.16 -1.91
CA ASP A 50 -11.44 19.42 -2.84
C ASP A 50 -11.23 18.64 -4.14
N PHE A 51 -12.29 18.44 -4.91
CA PHE A 51 -12.19 17.84 -6.25
C PHE A 51 -13.32 18.28 -7.16
N ASP A 52 -13.02 18.30 -8.45
CA ASP A 52 -14.02 18.62 -9.48
C ASP A 52 -13.92 17.64 -10.65
N ILE A 53 -15.05 17.46 -11.34
CA ILE A 53 -15.21 16.46 -12.39
C ILE A 53 -15.88 17.10 -13.61
N SER A 54 -15.43 16.70 -14.79
CA SER A 54 -16.04 17.15 -16.03
C SER A 54 -17.39 16.48 -16.22
N PHE A 55 -18.43 17.29 -16.42
CA PHE A 55 -19.73 16.80 -16.84
C PHE A 55 -19.69 16.14 -18.22
N THR A 56 -18.98 16.76 -19.17
CA THR A 56 -18.94 16.30 -20.56
C THR A 56 -18.02 15.08 -20.73
N ASN A 57 -17.07 14.90 -19.82
CA ASN A 57 -16.22 13.71 -19.75
C ASN A 57 -16.08 13.23 -18.29
N PRO A 58 -16.99 12.36 -17.79
CA PRO A 58 -16.93 11.81 -16.44
C PRO A 58 -15.71 10.95 -16.10
N ASN A 59 -14.75 10.80 -17.01
CA ASN A 59 -13.47 10.17 -16.75
C ASN A 59 -12.37 11.19 -16.43
N LEU A 60 -12.63 12.49 -16.68
CA LEU A 60 -11.74 13.59 -16.36
C LEU A 60 -12.07 14.14 -14.96
N VAL A 61 -11.13 13.97 -14.02
CA VAL A 61 -11.27 14.43 -12.63
C VAL A 61 -9.99 15.14 -12.21
N TYR A 62 -10.15 16.24 -11.49
CA TYR A 62 -9.06 16.94 -10.82
C TYR A 62 -9.23 16.89 -9.30
N ILE A 63 -8.13 16.65 -8.59
CA ILE A 63 -8.05 16.66 -7.13
C ILE A 63 -7.14 17.80 -6.69
N ALA A 64 -7.59 18.58 -5.72
CA ALA A 64 -6.75 19.41 -4.86
C ALA A 64 -6.42 18.65 -3.57
N SER A 65 -5.15 18.65 -3.21
CA SER A 65 -4.66 17.95 -2.02
C SER A 65 -3.52 18.71 -1.34
N THR A 66 -3.13 18.24 -0.16
CA THR A 66 -1.94 18.73 0.55
C THR A 66 -0.65 18.49 -0.22
N THR A 67 -0.59 17.45 -1.06
CA THR A 67 0.62 17.08 -1.81
C THR A 67 0.67 17.68 -3.22
N GLY A 68 -0.42 18.28 -3.69
CA GLY A 68 -0.50 18.99 -4.97
C GLY A 68 -1.82 18.80 -5.72
N ILE A 69 -1.81 19.11 -7.01
CA ILE A 69 -2.93 18.91 -7.93
C ILE A 69 -2.75 17.61 -8.70
N TYR A 70 -3.79 16.79 -8.80
CA TYR A 70 -3.76 15.53 -9.55
C TYR A 70 -4.86 15.51 -10.61
N LYS A 71 -4.55 14.99 -11.79
CA LYS A 71 -5.48 14.80 -12.92
C LYS A 71 -5.57 13.32 -13.26
N THR A 72 -6.78 12.85 -13.54
CA THR A 72 -7.02 11.58 -14.24
C THR A 72 -7.87 11.84 -15.48
N THR A 73 -7.66 11.07 -16.55
CA THR A 73 -8.48 11.09 -17.76
C THR A 73 -9.20 9.76 -18.00
N ASN A 74 -9.00 8.79 -17.10
CA ASN A 74 -9.50 7.43 -17.19
C ASN A 74 -10.25 7.01 -15.92
N ALA A 75 -10.97 7.96 -15.31
CA ALA A 75 -11.85 7.72 -14.17
C ALA A 75 -11.14 7.21 -12.90
N GLY A 76 -9.90 7.63 -12.68
CA GLY A 76 -9.12 7.32 -11.49
C GLY A 76 -8.36 6.00 -11.55
N VAL A 77 -8.25 5.38 -12.74
CA VAL A 77 -7.37 4.20 -12.93
C VAL A 77 -5.90 4.62 -12.86
N ASN A 78 -5.55 5.77 -13.44
CA ASN A 78 -4.23 6.38 -13.31
C ASN A 78 -4.35 7.87 -13.00
N TRP A 79 -3.40 8.38 -12.23
CA TRP A 79 -3.31 9.79 -11.86
C TRP A 79 -1.95 10.38 -12.24
N ARG A 80 -1.96 11.61 -12.75
CA ARG A 80 -0.75 12.41 -12.99
C ARG A 80 -0.75 13.58 -12.02
N LYS A 81 0.37 13.77 -11.29
CA LYS A 81 0.61 14.98 -10.52
C LYS A 81 0.89 16.13 -11.49
N MET A 82 0.22 17.26 -11.30
CA MET A 82 0.21 18.38 -12.24
C MET A 82 1.05 19.56 -11.75
N SER A 83 0.75 20.08 -10.57
CA SER A 83 1.44 21.25 -9.99
C SER A 83 1.31 21.28 -8.46
N GLY A 84 2.09 22.15 -7.84
CA GLY A 84 1.86 22.70 -6.52
C GLY A 84 2.03 21.74 -5.33
N THR A 85 1.84 22.33 -4.15
CA THR A 85 1.62 21.67 -2.87
C THR A 85 0.61 22.49 -2.07
N ASN A 86 -0.10 21.83 -1.16
CA ASN A 86 -1.07 22.44 -0.26
C ASN A 86 -2.17 23.24 -0.98
N VAL A 87 -2.90 22.57 -1.87
CA VAL A 87 -4.00 23.18 -2.64
C VAL A 87 -5.31 22.84 -1.94
N ASP A 88 -6.12 23.86 -1.66
CA ASP A 88 -7.31 23.71 -0.81
C ASP A 88 -8.58 23.58 -1.62
N ARG A 89 -8.67 24.29 -2.75
CA ARG A 89 -9.87 24.36 -3.59
C ARG A 89 -9.51 24.20 -5.04
N ILE A 90 -10.40 23.57 -5.78
CA ILE A 90 -10.27 23.42 -7.23
C ILE A 90 -11.64 23.50 -7.87
N SER A 91 -11.70 24.16 -9.02
CA SER A 91 -12.87 24.11 -9.86
C SER A 91 -12.43 24.09 -11.32
N MET A 92 -13.19 23.36 -12.13
CA MET A 92 -12.95 23.25 -13.55
C MET A 92 -14.14 23.72 -14.35
N SER A 93 -13.86 24.29 -15.51
CA SER A 93 -14.90 24.67 -16.45
C SER A 93 -15.65 23.45 -16.97
N GLN A 94 -16.97 23.62 -17.07
CA GLN A 94 -17.88 22.60 -17.56
C GLN A 94 -18.17 22.76 -19.07
N LEU A 95 -17.65 23.82 -19.70
CA LEU A 95 -17.87 24.14 -21.13
C LEU A 95 -16.70 23.71 -22.01
N ASN A 96 -15.48 24.07 -21.59
CA ASN A 96 -14.24 23.57 -22.18
C ASN A 96 -13.35 23.14 -21.02
N ASN A 97 -12.87 21.90 -21.05
CA ASN A 97 -12.13 21.34 -19.91
C ASN A 97 -10.74 21.98 -19.72
N SER A 98 -10.39 23.00 -20.52
CA SER A 98 -9.07 23.63 -20.55
C SER A 98 -8.83 24.58 -19.39
N PHE A 99 -9.87 25.27 -18.92
CA PHE A 99 -9.74 26.16 -17.77
C PHE A 99 -9.98 25.42 -16.46
N VAL A 100 -8.93 25.38 -15.64
CA VAL A 100 -8.93 24.85 -14.28
C VAL A 100 -8.33 25.90 -13.37
N ILE A 101 -8.95 26.15 -12.22
CA ILE A 101 -8.49 27.14 -11.26
C ILE A 101 -8.48 26.57 -9.86
N THR A 102 -7.51 27.00 -9.07
CA THR A 102 -7.40 26.72 -7.65
C THR A 102 -7.39 28.01 -6.85
N ASN A 103 -7.24 27.91 -5.53
CA ASN A 103 -7.03 29.08 -4.68
C ASN A 103 -5.68 29.79 -4.88
N LYS A 104 -4.74 29.23 -5.66
CA LYS A 104 -3.36 29.73 -5.80
C LYS A 104 -2.89 29.89 -7.24
N GLU A 105 -3.38 29.06 -8.15
CA GLU A 105 -2.92 28.95 -9.52
C GLU A 105 -4.04 28.56 -10.47
N ARG A 106 -3.87 28.86 -11.75
CA ARG A 106 -4.79 28.52 -12.83
C ARG A 106 -4.06 27.89 -14.01
N SER A 107 -4.80 27.12 -14.80
CA SER A 107 -4.38 26.55 -16.08
C SER A 107 -5.40 26.90 -17.15
N LEU A 108 -4.94 27.16 -18.38
CA LEU A 108 -5.80 27.37 -19.55
C LEU A 108 -5.66 26.26 -20.61
N ASP A 109 -4.92 25.20 -20.31
CA ASP A 109 -4.56 24.10 -21.22
C ASP A 109 -4.75 22.71 -20.57
N GLU A 110 -5.77 22.56 -19.74
CA GLU A 110 -6.08 21.31 -19.01
C GLU A 110 -4.98 20.86 -18.02
N GLY A 111 -4.16 21.78 -17.56
CA GLY A 111 -3.18 21.60 -16.51
C GLY A 111 -1.78 21.28 -17.02
N GLU A 112 -1.53 21.36 -18.33
CA GLU A 112 -0.18 21.20 -18.86
C GLU A 112 0.73 22.36 -18.40
N THR A 113 0.20 23.57 -18.29
CA THR A 113 0.89 24.72 -17.70
C THR A 113 0.05 25.44 -16.65
N TRP A 114 0.73 25.95 -15.61
CA TRP A 114 0.10 26.63 -14.48
C TRP A 114 0.68 28.04 -14.30
N GLN A 115 -0.22 28.99 -14.03
CA GLN A 115 0.10 30.38 -13.75
C GLN A 115 -0.41 30.74 -12.35
N LEU A 116 0.44 31.37 -11.54
CA LEU A 116 0.01 31.89 -10.24
C LEU A 116 -1.06 32.97 -10.42
N ILE A 117 -2.05 32.96 -9.55
CA ILE A 117 -3.02 34.04 -9.39
C ILE A 117 -2.79 34.71 -8.04
N THR A 118 -3.35 35.90 -7.83
CA THR A 118 -3.44 36.48 -6.49
C THR A 118 -4.21 35.50 -5.63
N ALA A 119 -3.55 34.94 -4.60
CA ALA A 119 -4.13 33.86 -3.80
C ALA A 119 -5.47 34.28 -3.20
N VAL A 120 -6.51 33.51 -3.47
CA VAL A 120 -7.86 33.74 -2.95
C VAL A 120 -8.07 32.76 -1.81
N ASN A 121 -8.14 33.24 -0.57
CA ASN A 121 -8.44 32.36 0.54
C ASN A 121 -9.92 31.97 0.50
N SER A 122 -10.23 30.83 -0.14
CA SER A 122 -11.59 30.40 -0.47
C SER A 122 -12.09 29.25 0.41
N LYS A 123 -13.29 29.38 0.95
CA LYS A 123 -14.05 28.29 1.59
C LYS A 123 -14.72 27.37 0.58
N GLN A 124 -15.05 27.86 -0.60
CA GLN A 124 -15.61 27.11 -1.72
C GLN A 124 -15.30 27.85 -3.03
N MET A 125 -15.13 27.11 -4.14
CA MET A 125 -15.05 27.67 -5.49
C MET A 125 -16.03 26.93 -6.41
N ILE A 126 -16.70 27.65 -7.31
CA ILE A 126 -17.65 27.07 -8.27
C ILE A 126 -17.53 27.81 -9.61
N HIS A 127 -17.27 27.05 -10.66
CA HIS A 127 -17.34 27.52 -12.03
C HIS A 127 -18.77 27.80 -12.48
N SER A 128 -18.96 28.87 -13.27
CA SER A 128 -20.22 29.06 -13.98
C SER A 128 -20.41 27.92 -15.01
N PRO A 129 -21.59 27.28 -15.06
CA PRO A 129 -21.90 26.26 -16.05
C PRO A 129 -22.13 26.86 -17.45
N GLY A 130 -22.43 28.17 -17.55
CA GLY A 130 -22.78 28.85 -18.80
C GLY A 130 -21.73 29.81 -19.36
N ILE A 131 -20.72 30.18 -18.57
CA ILE A 131 -19.64 31.08 -19.02
C ILE A 131 -18.29 30.60 -18.52
N ASN A 132 -17.39 30.30 -19.46
CA ASN A 132 -16.09 29.71 -19.16
C ASN A 132 -15.25 30.59 -18.21
N THR A 133 -15.26 31.91 -18.41
CA THR A 133 -14.36 32.83 -17.68
C THR A 133 -14.83 33.18 -16.27
N VAL A 134 -16.04 32.73 -15.89
CA VAL A 134 -16.70 33.14 -14.65
C VAL A 134 -16.57 32.07 -13.59
N VAL A 135 -16.03 32.47 -12.44
CA VAL A 135 -15.89 31.62 -11.25
C VAL A 135 -16.33 32.41 -10.03
N TYR A 136 -17.06 31.73 -9.15
CA TYR A 136 -17.52 32.26 -7.87
C TYR A 136 -16.71 31.63 -6.74
N SER A 137 -16.47 32.41 -5.69
CA SER A 137 -15.77 31.99 -4.47
C SER A 137 -16.51 32.49 -3.24
N ILE A 138 -16.55 31.69 -2.18
CA ILE A 138 -16.80 32.22 -0.83
C ILE A 138 -15.43 32.48 -0.20
N SER A 139 -15.11 33.72 0.10
CA SER A 139 -13.84 34.07 0.74
C SER A 139 -13.81 33.70 2.22
N ALA A 140 -12.61 33.65 2.81
CA ALA A 140 -12.42 33.37 4.24
C ALA A 140 -13.08 34.43 5.14
N SER A 141 -13.23 35.66 4.65
CA SER A 141 -13.97 36.76 5.30
C SER A 141 -15.48 36.69 5.06
N ASN A 142 -15.99 35.55 4.57
CA ASN A 142 -17.41 35.29 4.34
C ASN A 142 -18.06 36.28 3.35
N ARG A 143 -17.38 36.54 2.23
CA ARG A 143 -17.91 37.31 1.10
C ARG A 143 -18.06 36.45 -0.13
N ILE A 144 -19.04 36.76 -0.98
CA ILE A 144 -19.15 36.17 -2.32
C ILE A 144 -18.32 37.02 -3.28
N GLU A 145 -17.32 36.41 -3.86
CA GLU A 145 -16.43 37.01 -4.85
C GLU A 145 -16.62 36.33 -6.21
N ARG A 146 -16.40 37.10 -7.28
CA ARG A 146 -16.54 36.65 -8.66
C ARG A 146 -15.38 37.16 -9.50
N THR A 147 -14.80 36.28 -10.29
CA THR A 147 -13.94 36.64 -11.43
C THR A 147 -14.71 36.51 -12.73
N THR A 148 -14.34 37.33 -13.73
CA THR A 148 -14.87 37.25 -15.10
C THR A 148 -13.76 37.16 -16.14
N ASP A 149 -12.50 37.10 -15.70
CA ASP A 149 -11.28 37.17 -16.51
C ASP A 149 -10.32 36.03 -16.18
N PHE A 150 -10.88 34.83 -15.98
CA PHE A 150 -10.13 33.60 -15.70
C PHE A 150 -9.33 33.67 -14.38
N GLY A 151 -9.84 34.38 -13.37
CA GLY A 151 -9.21 34.46 -12.05
C GLY A 151 -8.07 35.46 -11.91
N VAL A 152 -7.87 36.38 -12.88
CA VAL A 152 -6.89 37.47 -12.72
C VAL A 152 -7.40 38.47 -11.68
N ASN A 153 -8.65 38.90 -11.81
CA ASN A 153 -9.27 39.85 -10.90
C ASN A 153 -10.52 39.24 -10.27
N TRP A 154 -10.69 39.51 -8.97
CA TRP A 154 -11.82 39.07 -8.16
C TRP A 154 -12.55 40.29 -7.60
N ASN A 155 -13.86 40.35 -7.82
CA ASN A 155 -14.72 41.42 -7.34
C ASN A 155 -15.74 40.86 -6.36
N ILE A 156 -16.01 41.59 -5.30
CA ILE A 156 -17.07 41.24 -4.37
C ILE A 156 -18.43 41.52 -5.03
N VAL A 157 -19.39 40.61 -4.89
CA VAL A 157 -20.69 40.67 -5.57
C VAL A 157 -21.89 40.51 -4.63
N ASP A 158 -21.69 40.51 -3.32
CA ASP A 158 -22.77 40.37 -2.33
C ASP A 158 -23.15 41.68 -1.61
N ASP A 159 -22.63 42.84 -2.04
CA ASP A 159 -22.90 44.14 -1.40
C ASP A 159 -24.39 44.47 -1.26
N SER A 160 -25.22 44.07 -2.24
CA SER A 160 -26.66 44.29 -2.19
C SER A 160 -27.40 43.43 -1.14
N ALA A 161 -26.77 42.39 -0.61
CA ALA A 161 -27.41 41.44 0.32
C ALA A 161 -27.56 41.99 1.74
N GLY A 162 -26.84 43.07 2.10
CA GLY A 162 -27.05 43.86 3.30
C GLY A 162 -26.66 43.21 4.64
N ILE A 163 -26.18 41.96 4.66
CA ILE A 163 -25.54 41.34 5.82
C ILE A 163 -24.31 40.55 5.35
N TYR A 164 -23.14 41.01 5.76
CA TYR A 164 -21.85 40.38 5.49
C TYR A 164 -21.54 39.43 6.65
N GLY A 165 -21.13 38.19 6.37
CA GLY A 165 -20.38 37.45 7.38
C GLY A 165 -20.67 35.98 7.64
N GLU A 166 -21.59 35.28 6.95
CA GLU A 166 -21.91 33.88 7.31
C GLU A 166 -22.26 32.96 6.12
N TYR A 167 -21.73 33.15 4.91
CA TYR A 167 -22.00 32.21 3.81
C TYR A 167 -21.29 30.87 4.02
N LYS A 168 -22.08 29.79 4.00
CA LYS A 168 -21.61 28.41 4.17
C LYS A 168 -21.43 27.68 2.84
N GLN A 169 -22.35 27.92 1.89
CA GLN A 169 -22.38 27.20 0.63
C GLN A 169 -22.94 28.09 -0.49
N LEU A 170 -22.36 27.95 -1.68
CA LEU A 170 -22.87 28.42 -2.96
C LEU A 170 -23.28 27.21 -3.82
N PHE A 171 -24.25 27.43 -4.71
CA PHE A 171 -24.54 26.55 -5.84
C PHE A 171 -25.21 27.35 -6.96
N VAL A 172 -24.86 27.01 -8.20
CA VAL A 172 -25.31 27.69 -9.42
C VAL A 172 -26.26 26.78 -10.18
N ASP A 173 -27.34 27.33 -10.72
CA ASP A 173 -28.25 26.59 -11.59
C ASP A 173 -27.57 26.30 -12.92
N ARG A 174 -27.57 25.02 -13.28
CA ARG A 174 -26.95 24.51 -14.49
C ARG A 174 -27.67 24.96 -15.76
N ASN A 175 -29.00 25.00 -15.74
CA ASN A 175 -29.81 25.34 -16.91
C ASN A 175 -29.94 26.85 -17.09
N ASN A 176 -29.65 27.62 -16.04
CA ASN A 176 -29.64 29.06 -16.07
C ASN A 176 -28.56 29.61 -15.14
N ASP A 177 -27.37 29.83 -15.68
CA ASP A 177 -26.20 30.31 -14.93
C ASP A 177 -26.36 31.74 -14.37
N GLN A 178 -27.47 32.43 -14.70
CA GLN A 178 -27.86 33.68 -14.04
C GLN A 178 -28.38 33.46 -12.63
N ILE A 179 -28.92 32.27 -12.35
CA ILE A 179 -29.50 31.91 -11.07
C ILE A 179 -28.42 31.31 -10.17
N ILE A 180 -28.18 31.99 -9.04
CA ILE A 180 -27.20 31.57 -8.04
C ILE A 180 -27.87 31.57 -6.69
N TYR A 181 -27.58 30.55 -5.91
CA TYR A 181 -28.05 30.44 -4.54
C TYR A 181 -26.88 30.45 -3.57
N SER A 182 -27.09 31.05 -2.41
CA SER A 182 -26.19 30.94 -1.27
C SER A 182 -26.96 30.55 -0.02
N LEU A 183 -26.33 29.74 0.83
CA LEU A 183 -26.82 29.39 2.16
C LEU A 183 -25.96 30.07 3.21
N SER A 184 -26.61 30.65 4.22
CA SER A 184 -25.95 31.30 5.35
C SER A 184 -26.06 30.46 6.64
N GLU A 185 -25.09 30.57 7.54
CA GLU A 185 -25.04 29.81 8.81
C GLU A 185 -26.26 30.08 9.70
N ASN A 186 -26.83 31.27 9.63
CA ASN A 186 -28.05 31.66 10.33
C ASN A 186 -29.37 31.23 9.66
N GLY A 187 -29.36 30.29 8.73
CA GLY A 187 -30.59 29.69 8.17
C GLY A 187 -31.14 30.35 6.90
N TRP A 188 -30.43 31.31 6.32
CA TRP A 188 -30.93 32.07 5.17
C TRP A 188 -30.57 31.44 3.84
N LEU A 189 -31.53 31.44 2.92
CA LEU A 189 -31.31 31.21 1.49
C LEU A 189 -31.29 32.57 0.79
N ASN A 190 -30.24 32.86 0.05
CA ASN A 190 -30.17 34.04 -0.81
C ASN A 190 -30.16 33.58 -2.26
N LYS A 191 -30.89 34.30 -3.11
CA LYS A 191 -31.03 34.01 -4.54
C LYS A 191 -30.66 35.23 -5.34
N SER A 192 -29.77 35.05 -6.31
CA SER A 192 -29.54 36.00 -7.40
C SER A 192 -30.15 35.45 -8.68
N THR A 193 -30.65 36.32 -9.55
CA THR A 193 -31.15 35.99 -10.90
C THR A 193 -30.37 36.73 -11.99
N ASN A 194 -29.25 37.36 -11.63
CA ASN A 194 -28.42 38.17 -12.51
C ASN A 194 -26.93 37.97 -12.23
N ARG A 195 -26.51 36.70 -12.05
CA ARG A 195 -25.10 36.31 -11.88
C ARG A 195 -24.43 36.91 -10.64
N GLY A 196 -25.20 37.14 -9.59
CA GLY A 196 -24.74 37.73 -8.35
C GLY A 196 -24.70 39.25 -8.36
N ALA A 197 -25.20 39.95 -9.38
CA ALA A 197 -25.17 41.43 -9.34
C ALA A 197 -26.12 42.00 -8.28
N THR A 198 -27.27 41.37 -8.08
CA THR A 198 -28.17 41.64 -6.95
C THR A 198 -28.67 40.35 -6.32
N TRP A 199 -29.04 40.44 -5.04
CA TRP A 199 -29.47 39.31 -4.24
C TRP A 199 -30.79 39.59 -3.55
N GLN A 200 -31.71 38.63 -3.63
CA GLN A 200 -32.93 38.58 -2.86
C GLN A 200 -32.77 37.57 -1.73
N ARG A 201 -33.06 37.99 -0.51
CA ARG A 201 -33.09 37.10 0.66
C ARG A 201 -34.45 36.43 0.77
N ILE A 202 -34.43 35.13 0.97
CA ILE A 202 -35.62 34.33 1.21
C ILE A 202 -35.55 33.91 2.68
N LYS A 203 -36.32 34.61 3.54
CA LYS A 203 -36.39 34.31 4.97
C LYS A 203 -37.14 32.99 5.15
N PHE A 204 -36.45 31.97 5.62
CA PHE A 204 -37.06 30.70 5.95
C PHE A 204 -37.24 30.59 7.47
N SER A 205 -38.47 30.70 7.95
CA SER A 205 -38.79 30.75 9.39
C SER A 205 -38.58 29.42 10.13
N ALA A 206 -38.31 28.32 9.41
CA ALA A 206 -38.44 26.95 9.93
C ALA A 206 -37.24 26.02 9.64
N ILE A 207 -36.07 26.57 9.26
CA ILE A 207 -34.85 25.80 9.07
C ILE A 207 -33.97 26.09 10.29
N PRO A 208 -33.73 25.09 11.15
CA PRO A 208 -32.66 25.18 12.15
C PRO A 208 -31.34 25.46 11.42
N ALA A 209 -30.66 26.52 11.80
CA ALA A 209 -29.38 26.98 11.23
C ALA A 209 -28.27 25.91 11.20
N PHE A 210 -28.35 24.92 12.08
CA PHE A 210 -27.28 23.96 12.31
C PHE A 210 -27.18 22.92 11.19
N TYR A 211 -25.99 22.78 10.62
CA TYR A 211 -25.65 21.77 9.61
C TYR A 211 -26.48 21.84 8.32
N MET A 212 -26.61 23.03 7.72
CA MET A 212 -27.27 23.16 6.43
C MET A 212 -26.43 22.70 5.23
N ALA A 213 -27.08 22.09 4.24
CA ALA A 213 -26.52 21.86 2.91
C ALA A 213 -27.64 21.98 1.87
N GLY A 214 -27.30 22.27 0.61
CA GLY A 214 -28.30 22.42 -0.44
C GLY A 214 -27.78 22.17 -1.84
N THR A 215 -28.72 21.99 -2.76
CA THR A 215 -28.47 21.85 -4.20
C THR A 215 -29.72 22.23 -5.01
N VAL A 216 -29.49 22.66 -6.25
CA VAL A 216 -30.51 22.80 -7.29
C VAL A 216 -30.50 21.56 -8.18
N ASP A 217 -31.66 21.16 -8.68
CA ASP A 217 -31.79 20.05 -9.62
C ASP A 217 -31.17 20.45 -10.97
N PRO A 218 -30.16 19.70 -11.45
CA PRO A 218 -29.47 20.02 -12.70
C PRO A 218 -30.37 19.94 -13.94
N ASN A 219 -31.55 19.32 -13.85
CA ASN A 219 -32.52 19.21 -14.94
C ASN A 219 -33.81 20.00 -14.68
N ASN A 220 -33.92 20.68 -13.54
CA ASN A 220 -35.11 21.47 -13.18
C ASN A 220 -34.76 22.64 -12.26
N SER A 221 -34.64 23.84 -12.84
CA SER A 221 -34.37 25.11 -12.15
C SER A 221 -35.36 25.46 -11.03
N GLN A 222 -36.55 24.87 -11.03
CA GLN A 222 -37.56 25.09 -9.99
C GLN A 222 -37.41 24.14 -8.81
N ARG A 223 -36.61 23.07 -8.94
CA ARG A 223 -36.45 22.08 -7.88
C ARG A 223 -35.19 22.33 -7.08
N LEU A 224 -35.36 22.52 -5.78
CA LEU A 224 -34.27 22.66 -4.80
C LEU A 224 -34.41 21.59 -3.72
N ILE A 225 -33.29 21.09 -3.23
CA ILE A 225 -33.27 20.26 -2.03
C ILE A 225 -32.30 20.89 -1.05
N LEU A 226 -32.80 21.18 0.15
CA LEU A 226 -32.02 21.67 1.28
C LEU A 226 -32.11 20.64 2.40
N THR A 227 -31.08 20.57 3.23
CA THR A 227 -31.08 19.78 4.46
C THR A 227 -30.74 20.67 5.62
N ALA A 228 -31.36 20.42 6.78
CA ALA A 228 -31.01 21.07 8.03
C ALA A 228 -31.34 20.13 9.20
N SER A 229 -30.38 19.94 10.09
CA SER A 229 -30.45 18.92 11.14
C SER A 229 -30.92 17.56 10.58
N ASP A 230 -32.04 17.03 11.06
CA ASP A 230 -32.61 15.74 10.68
C ASP A 230 -33.78 15.87 9.68
N SER A 231 -33.83 16.96 8.92
CA SER A 231 -34.93 17.25 7.99
C SER A 231 -34.42 17.61 6.60
N VAL A 232 -35.19 17.21 5.60
CA VAL A 232 -34.96 17.48 4.17
C VAL A 232 -36.12 18.32 3.65
N TYR A 233 -35.79 19.42 2.99
CA TYR A 233 -36.73 20.40 2.47
C TYR A 233 -36.66 20.37 0.95
N VAL A 234 -37.75 20.00 0.28
CA VAL A 234 -37.84 19.92 -1.18
C VAL A 234 -38.75 21.01 -1.71
N SER A 235 -38.20 21.89 -2.55
CA SER A 235 -38.98 22.90 -3.29
C SER A 235 -39.22 22.45 -4.71
N THR A 236 -40.35 22.86 -5.29
CA THR A 236 -40.72 22.65 -6.70
C THR A 236 -41.02 23.96 -7.42
N ASN A 237 -40.75 25.11 -6.78
CA ASN A 237 -41.08 26.45 -7.27
C ASN A 237 -39.94 27.46 -7.07
N GLY A 238 -38.69 26.99 -7.19
CA GLY A 238 -37.49 27.82 -7.21
C GLY A 238 -37.12 28.40 -5.85
N GLY A 239 -37.57 27.75 -4.77
CA GLY A 239 -37.27 28.09 -3.38
C GLY A 239 -38.32 28.95 -2.67
N ASN A 240 -39.49 29.14 -3.26
CA ASN A 240 -40.56 29.94 -2.66
C ASN A 240 -41.32 29.19 -1.56
N SER A 241 -41.52 27.87 -1.70
CA SER A 241 -42.06 26.99 -0.67
C SER A 241 -41.43 25.60 -0.72
N TYR A 242 -41.59 24.84 0.38
CA TYR A 242 -40.95 23.54 0.57
C TYR A 242 -41.89 22.53 1.22
N SER A 243 -41.85 21.29 0.73
CA SER A 243 -42.31 20.12 1.46
C SER A 243 -41.20 19.62 2.38
N VAL A 244 -41.55 19.25 3.61
CA VAL A 244 -40.58 18.80 4.63
C VAL A 244 -40.70 17.30 4.84
N TYR A 245 -39.57 16.62 4.79
CA TYR A 245 -39.45 15.19 5.01
C TYR A 245 -38.47 14.92 6.15
N LYS A 246 -38.84 14.00 7.05
CA LYS A 246 -37.97 13.62 8.16
C LYS A 246 -36.87 12.68 7.65
N ASN A 247 -35.62 13.03 7.94
CA ASN A 247 -34.48 12.17 7.69
C ASN A 247 -34.08 11.45 8.98
N ASN A 248 -34.46 10.18 9.10
CA ASN A 248 -34.10 9.34 10.25
C ASN A 248 -32.69 8.72 10.12
N GLN A 249 -31.90 9.09 9.10
CA GLN A 249 -30.60 8.49 8.85
C GLN A 249 -29.44 9.30 9.43
N THR A 250 -29.55 10.63 9.50
CA THR A 250 -28.51 11.49 10.09
C THR A 250 -29.11 12.82 10.54
N SER A 251 -28.58 13.32 11.65
CA SER A 251 -28.90 14.64 12.19
C SER A 251 -27.91 15.74 11.76
N ARG A 252 -26.85 15.38 11.03
CA ARG A 252 -25.72 16.27 10.70
C ARG A 252 -25.28 16.15 9.24
N PRO A 253 -26.15 16.54 8.29
CA PRO A 253 -25.81 16.51 6.88
C PRO A 253 -24.67 17.48 6.59
N LYS A 254 -23.71 17.02 5.78
CA LYS A 254 -22.54 17.77 5.33
C LYS A 254 -22.71 18.29 3.90
N SER A 255 -23.15 17.43 2.99
CA SER A 255 -23.38 17.77 1.57
C SER A 255 -24.54 16.94 1.04
N ILE A 256 -25.35 17.55 0.19
CA ILE A 256 -26.42 16.89 -0.58
C ILE A 256 -26.24 17.22 -2.06
N LYS A 257 -26.44 16.23 -2.93
CA LYS A 257 -26.31 16.37 -4.39
C LYS A 257 -27.36 15.52 -5.10
N ILE A 258 -27.84 16.03 -6.23
CA ILE A 258 -28.77 15.33 -7.13
C ILE A 258 -27.96 14.77 -8.30
N ASP A 259 -28.25 13.53 -8.70
CA ASP A 259 -27.66 12.91 -9.90
C ASP A 259 -27.95 13.75 -11.14
N TRP A 260 -26.95 13.93 -12.01
CA TRP A 260 -27.10 14.87 -13.11
C TRP A 260 -28.05 14.42 -14.22
N GLN A 261 -28.42 13.15 -14.28
CA GLN A 261 -29.35 12.63 -15.29
C GLN A 261 -30.69 12.21 -14.70
N ASN A 262 -30.70 11.77 -13.44
CA ASN A 262 -31.91 11.30 -12.77
C ASN A 262 -32.18 12.04 -11.47
N GLY A 263 -33.04 13.05 -11.52
CA GLY A 263 -33.41 13.88 -10.36
C GLY A 263 -34.02 13.13 -9.16
N ASN A 264 -34.47 11.88 -9.36
CA ASN A 264 -34.95 11.02 -8.27
C ASN A 264 -33.80 10.43 -7.43
N ASN A 265 -32.61 10.26 -8.01
CA ASN A 265 -31.43 9.83 -7.29
C ASN A 265 -30.80 11.04 -6.56
N VAL A 266 -30.83 11.00 -5.23
CA VAL A 266 -30.25 12.05 -4.39
C VAL A 266 -29.30 11.40 -3.40
N TYR A 267 -28.14 12.01 -3.21
CA TYR A 267 -27.08 11.50 -2.37
C TYR A 267 -26.78 12.49 -1.27
N LEU A 268 -26.57 11.97 -0.07
CA LEU A 268 -26.34 12.73 1.14
C LEU A 268 -25.12 12.15 1.87
N ILE A 269 -24.23 13.02 2.32
CA ILE A 269 -23.16 12.65 3.26
C ILE A 269 -23.28 13.41 4.57
N SER A 270 -22.83 12.81 5.66
CA SER A 270 -22.84 13.39 7.01
C SER A 270 -21.43 13.58 7.57
N TRP A 271 -21.34 14.33 8.67
CA TRP A 271 -20.10 14.44 9.44
C TRP A 271 -19.82 13.14 10.22
N PHE A 272 -18.74 12.46 9.85
CA PHE A 272 -18.38 11.14 10.41
C PHE A 272 -18.15 11.13 11.92
N THR A 273 -17.68 12.24 12.50
CA THR A 273 -17.34 12.34 13.95
C THR A 273 -18.52 12.13 14.89
N PHE A 274 -19.74 12.03 14.35
CA PHE A 274 -20.96 12.00 15.13
C PHE A 274 -21.92 10.87 14.77
N GLU A 275 -21.65 10.11 13.71
CA GLU A 275 -22.61 9.15 13.15
C GLU A 275 -21.87 7.87 12.70
N PRO A 276 -22.44 6.68 12.94
CA PRO A 276 -21.83 5.40 12.56
C PRO A 276 -21.80 5.18 11.02
N LYS A 277 -22.59 5.97 10.28
CA LYS A 277 -22.74 5.89 8.82
C LYS A 277 -22.62 7.29 8.24
N SER A 278 -21.97 7.38 7.08
CA SER A 278 -21.59 8.66 6.49
C SER A 278 -22.15 8.92 5.09
N PHE A 279 -22.78 7.93 4.45
CA PHE A 279 -23.31 8.02 3.08
C PHE A 279 -24.71 7.41 2.96
N PHE A 280 -25.61 8.16 2.33
CA PHE A 280 -27.01 7.82 2.17
C PHE A 280 -27.50 8.12 0.76
N ARG A 281 -28.43 7.29 0.28
CA ARG A 281 -29.06 7.41 -1.04
C ARG A 281 -30.56 7.49 -0.91
N SER A 282 -31.17 8.34 -1.73
CA SER A 282 -32.59 8.38 -2.02
C SER A 282 -32.82 8.02 -3.48
N THR A 283 -33.92 7.32 -3.76
CA THR A 283 -34.41 7.01 -5.13
C THR A 283 -35.79 7.62 -5.40
N ASN A 284 -36.30 8.44 -4.48
CA ASN A 284 -37.59 9.11 -4.57
C ASN A 284 -37.45 10.63 -4.45
N GLY A 285 -36.32 11.17 -4.90
CA GLY A 285 -36.11 12.61 -4.98
C GLY A 285 -35.85 13.28 -3.62
N GLY A 286 -35.23 12.58 -2.68
CA GLY A 286 -34.84 13.11 -1.37
C GLY A 286 -35.92 13.03 -0.30
N GLN A 287 -37.05 12.34 -0.57
CA GLN A 287 -38.13 12.19 0.41
C GLN A 287 -37.78 11.18 1.50
N SER A 288 -37.04 10.14 1.17
CA SER A 288 -36.46 9.21 2.14
C SER A 288 -35.07 8.74 1.70
N PHE A 289 -34.25 8.36 2.68
CA PHE A 289 -32.88 7.95 2.48
C PHE A 289 -32.63 6.57 3.11
N ILE A 290 -31.76 5.80 2.45
CA ILE A 290 -31.21 4.55 2.96
C ILE A 290 -29.69 4.64 3.02
N SER A 291 -29.09 4.13 4.09
CA SER A 291 -27.64 3.87 4.11
C SER A 291 -27.33 2.72 3.14
N THR A 292 -26.43 2.98 2.19
CA THR A 292 -25.97 2.00 1.18
C THR A 292 -24.49 1.66 1.30
N PHE A 293 -23.77 2.41 2.13
CA PHE A 293 -22.36 2.18 2.45
C PHE A 293 -22.18 2.24 3.98
N GLY A 294 -21.61 1.17 4.56
CA GLY A 294 -21.72 0.86 5.99
C GLY A 294 -20.75 1.60 6.91
N ASN A 295 -19.62 2.09 6.38
CA ASN A 295 -18.53 2.62 7.23
C ASN A 295 -18.57 4.15 7.32
N ALA A 296 -18.35 4.67 8.52
CA ALA A 296 -18.13 6.09 8.75
C ALA A 296 -16.77 6.52 8.15
N LEU A 297 -16.81 7.24 7.03
CA LEU A 297 -15.63 7.84 6.42
C LEU A 297 -15.71 9.35 6.53
N SER A 298 -14.57 9.99 6.78
CA SER A 298 -14.46 11.45 6.67
C SER A 298 -14.54 11.87 5.20
N MET A 299 -15.75 12.05 4.69
CA MET A 299 -16.00 12.45 3.30
C MET A 299 -15.87 13.96 3.13
N VAL A 300 -15.27 14.40 2.04
CA VAL A 300 -15.00 15.82 1.72
C VAL A 300 -16.12 16.38 0.86
N ASP A 301 -16.41 15.75 -0.28
CA ASP A 301 -17.55 16.06 -1.14
C ASP A 301 -17.99 14.81 -1.93
N ILE A 302 -19.17 14.92 -2.56
CA ILE A 302 -19.76 13.89 -3.42
C ILE A 302 -20.11 14.49 -4.78
N LYS A 303 -19.83 13.77 -5.86
CA LYS A 303 -20.21 14.17 -7.22
C LYS A 303 -20.90 13.00 -7.93
N PRO A 304 -22.23 12.92 -7.89
CA PRO A 304 -22.99 11.96 -8.70
C PRO A 304 -23.04 12.46 -10.15
N VAL A 305 -22.67 11.60 -11.09
CA VAL A 305 -22.46 11.99 -12.48
C VAL A 305 -23.61 11.52 -13.35
N ASN A 306 -23.65 10.23 -13.65
CA ASN A 306 -24.68 9.59 -14.47
C ASN A 306 -24.73 8.10 -14.23
N ASP A 307 -25.89 7.49 -14.47
CA ASP A 307 -26.06 6.03 -14.52
C ASP A 307 -25.53 5.29 -13.26
N GLY A 308 -25.65 5.95 -12.10
CA GLY A 308 -25.13 5.42 -10.83
C GLY A 308 -23.61 5.56 -10.65
N LYS A 309 -22.92 6.28 -11.54
CA LYS A 309 -21.52 6.67 -11.37
C LYS A 309 -21.40 7.81 -10.37
N ILE A 310 -20.65 7.58 -9.30
CA ILE A 310 -20.48 8.55 -8.20
C ILE A 310 -19.02 8.61 -7.82
N TYR A 311 -18.49 9.82 -7.62
CA TYR A 311 -17.18 10.05 -7.04
C TYR A 311 -17.32 10.60 -5.62
N LEU A 312 -16.53 10.06 -4.70
CA LEU A 312 -16.43 10.50 -3.30
C LEU A 312 -14.98 10.86 -3.00
N GLY A 313 -14.73 12.09 -2.59
CA GLY A 313 -13.44 12.47 -2.01
C GLY A 313 -13.44 12.17 -0.52
N THR A 314 -12.36 11.58 0.01
CA THR A 314 -12.20 11.36 1.45
C THR A 314 -11.01 12.16 1.99
N ALA A 315 -11.07 12.52 3.27
CA ALA A 315 -10.03 13.33 3.90
C ALA A 315 -8.71 12.58 4.09
N PHE A 316 -8.70 11.24 4.01
CA PHE A 316 -7.49 10.44 4.32
C PHE A 316 -7.27 9.24 3.40
N ALA A 317 -8.33 8.65 2.83
CA ALA A 317 -8.25 7.43 2.03
C ALA A 317 -8.36 7.68 0.51
N GLY A 318 -8.05 8.89 0.06
CA GLY A 318 -8.11 9.28 -1.34
C GLY A 318 -9.54 9.35 -1.89
N MET A 319 -9.67 9.08 -3.19
CA MET A 319 -10.93 9.12 -3.94
C MET A 319 -11.54 7.72 -4.00
N MET A 320 -12.87 7.64 -3.94
CA MET A 320 -13.63 6.42 -4.20
C MET A 320 -14.63 6.63 -5.33
N ARG A 321 -14.96 5.56 -6.05
CA ARG A 321 -15.90 5.57 -7.17
C ARG A 321 -16.89 4.43 -7.08
N SER A 322 -18.16 4.73 -7.31
CA SER A 322 -19.22 3.74 -7.56
C SER A 322 -19.64 3.78 -9.03
N ASN A 323 -20.09 2.64 -9.55
CA ASN A 323 -20.75 2.51 -10.86
C ASN A 323 -22.17 1.91 -10.74
N ASN A 324 -22.71 1.80 -9.53
CA ASN A 324 -23.98 1.12 -9.26
C ASN A 324 -24.88 1.92 -8.29
N GLY A 325 -24.75 3.24 -8.34
CA GLY A 325 -25.54 4.17 -7.55
C GLY A 325 -25.18 4.15 -6.07
N GLY A 326 -23.92 3.90 -5.72
CA GLY A 326 -23.43 3.96 -4.35
C GLY A 326 -23.70 2.70 -3.52
N LEU A 327 -24.12 1.59 -4.15
CA LEU A 327 -24.24 0.28 -3.48
C LEU A 327 -22.86 -0.32 -3.17
N PHE A 328 -21.88 -0.07 -4.05
CA PHE A 328 -20.49 -0.44 -3.85
C PHE A 328 -19.59 0.73 -4.25
N PHE A 329 -18.54 0.96 -3.47
CA PHE A 329 -17.49 1.92 -3.78
C PHE A 329 -16.15 1.21 -3.89
N LYS A 330 -15.45 1.45 -4.99
CA LYS A 330 -14.06 1.08 -5.21
C LYS A 330 -13.15 2.26 -4.86
N SER A 331 -12.05 2.03 -4.16
CA SER A 331 -11.00 3.06 -4.02
C SER A 331 -10.31 3.30 -5.38
N VAL A 332 -10.19 4.56 -5.78
CA VAL A 332 -9.57 5.03 -7.04
C VAL A 332 -8.68 6.24 -6.75
N GLY A 333 -7.73 6.08 -5.83
CA GLY A 333 -6.88 7.15 -5.34
C GLY A 333 -5.63 7.39 -6.19
N TYR A 334 -4.90 8.45 -5.85
CA TYR A 334 -3.73 8.93 -6.60
C TYR A 334 -2.39 8.66 -5.90
N GLU A 335 -2.42 8.24 -4.62
CA GLU A 335 -1.25 7.80 -3.86
C GLU A 335 -1.44 6.36 -3.41
N ASN A 336 -0.43 5.53 -3.66
CA ASN A 336 -0.39 4.17 -3.17
C ASN A 336 -0.07 4.14 -1.68
N ILE A 337 -0.57 3.12 -1.00
CA ILE A 337 -0.22 2.86 0.40
C ILE A 337 1.08 2.04 0.44
N ALA A 338 2.01 2.48 1.28
CA ALA A 338 3.06 1.63 1.82
C ALA A 338 2.52 0.99 3.10
N GLY A 339 2.06 -0.26 3.01
CA GLY A 339 1.47 -0.95 4.17
C GLY A 339 2.50 -1.15 5.27
N GLN A 340 2.09 -0.87 6.51
CA GLN A 340 2.87 -1.19 7.72
C GLN A 340 2.76 -2.68 8.11
N GLY A 341 1.80 -3.40 7.53
CA GLY A 341 1.70 -4.84 7.69
C GLY A 341 0.80 -5.47 6.65
N ILE A 342 1.00 -6.76 6.39
CA ILE A 342 0.23 -7.51 5.40
C ILE A 342 -0.06 -8.93 5.89
N LYS A 343 -1.32 -9.37 5.74
CA LYS A 343 -1.79 -10.68 6.18
C LYS A 343 -2.66 -11.33 5.09
N PRO A 344 -2.07 -12.06 4.14
CA PRO A 344 -2.81 -12.92 3.23
C PRO A 344 -3.38 -14.13 3.97
N ILE A 345 -4.64 -14.46 3.70
CA ILE A 345 -5.26 -15.71 4.16
C ILE A 345 -5.26 -16.71 3.01
N THR A 346 -5.88 -16.30 1.91
CA THR A 346 -5.93 -17.04 0.65
C THR A 346 -5.29 -16.21 -0.45
N GLU A 347 -5.21 -16.76 -1.65
CA GLU A 347 -4.79 -16.02 -2.83
C GLU A 347 -5.70 -14.86 -3.21
N ASN A 348 -6.88 -14.75 -2.59
CA ASN A 348 -7.86 -13.71 -2.87
C ASN A 348 -8.15 -12.81 -1.66
N ILE A 349 -8.12 -13.37 -0.45
CA ILE A 349 -8.43 -12.65 0.78
C ILE A 349 -7.15 -12.19 1.45
N VAL A 350 -6.93 -10.88 1.49
CA VAL A 350 -5.76 -10.25 2.09
C VAL A 350 -6.17 -9.04 2.90
N TYR A 351 -5.54 -8.89 4.06
CA TYR A 351 -5.67 -7.72 4.92
C TYR A 351 -4.37 -6.94 4.93
N THR A 352 -4.46 -5.62 5.00
CA THR A 352 -3.31 -4.73 5.18
C THR A 352 -3.75 -3.46 5.91
N TRP A 353 -2.80 -2.71 6.43
CA TRP A 353 -3.05 -1.44 7.10
C TRP A 353 -1.89 -0.48 6.91
N ASP A 354 -2.20 0.79 7.11
CA ASP A 354 -1.22 1.87 7.24
C ASP A 354 -1.50 2.68 8.49
N GLY A 355 -0.82 3.80 8.69
CA GLY A 355 -1.08 4.69 9.82
C GLY A 355 -2.45 5.40 9.81
N VAL A 356 -3.39 5.02 8.92
CA VAL A 356 -4.67 5.69 8.72
C VAL A 356 -5.86 4.73 8.82
N ALA A 357 -5.78 3.56 8.19
CA ALA A 357 -6.90 2.61 8.15
C ALA A 357 -6.47 1.15 7.94
N TYR A 358 -7.41 0.24 8.20
CA TYR A 358 -7.35 -1.17 7.83
C TYR A 358 -8.11 -1.41 6.53
N TYR A 359 -7.50 -2.20 5.65
CA TYR A 359 -8.03 -2.54 4.33
C TYR A 359 -8.13 -4.05 4.17
N LYS A 360 -9.13 -4.48 3.41
CA LYS A 360 -9.36 -5.86 3.01
C LYS A 360 -9.60 -5.94 1.51
N THR A 361 -9.04 -6.95 0.87
CA THR A 361 -9.44 -7.42 -0.46
C THR A 361 -10.03 -8.82 -0.34
N VAL A 362 -10.94 -9.16 -1.25
CA VAL A 362 -11.48 -10.52 -1.42
C VAL A 362 -11.27 -11.06 -2.84
N ASP A 363 -10.53 -10.33 -3.68
CA ASP A 363 -10.29 -10.65 -5.09
C ASP A 363 -8.80 -10.52 -5.48
N GLY A 364 -7.91 -10.69 -4.50
CA GLY A 364 -6.47 -10.75 -4.72
C GLY A 364 -5.82 -9.40 -5.02
N GLY A 365 -6.46 -8.30 -4.62
CA GLY A 365 -5.95 -6.94 -4.75
C GLY A 365 -6.51 -6.16 -5.94
N MET A 366 -7.55 -6.68 -6.61
CA MET A 366 -8.22 -5.91 -7.67
C MET A 366 -9.16 -4.85 -7.09
N ASN A 367 -9.69 -5.07 -5.89
CA ASN A 367 -10.47 -4.10 -5.14
C ASN A 367 -10.18 -4.18 -3.64
N TRP A 368 -9.98 -3.01 -3.02
CA TRP A 368 -9.79 -2.88 -1.58
C TRP A 368 -10.93 -2.11 -0.94
N THR A 369 -11.41 -2.64 0.18
CA THR A 369 -12.43 -2.03 1.04
C THR A 369 -11.80 -1.64 2.37
N ILE A 370 -12.05 -0.42 2.82
CA ILE A 370 -11.70 0.01 4.18
C ILE A 370 -12.63 -0.72 5.14
N ILE A 371 -12.08 -1.47 6.09
CA ILE A 371 -12.84 -2.21 7.11
C ILE A 371 -12.91 -1.47 8.45
N GLN A 372 -11.94 -0.61 8.75
CA GLN A 372 -11.94 0.28 9.92
C GLN A 372 -10.97 1.46 9.69
N GLY A 373 -11.32 2.67 10.17
CA GLY A 373 -10.59 3.94 9.96
C GLY A 373 -11.45 4.93 9.15
N THR A 374 -11.52 6.25 9.42
CA THR A 374 -10.42 7.24 9.51
C THR A 374 -10.75 8.46 10.39
N GLY A 375 -9.72 9.07 11.00
CA GLY A 375 -9.76 10.25 11.90
C GLY A 375 -9.29 9.94 13.32
N GLY A 376 -7.98 9.97 13.59
CA GLY A 376 -7.38 9.65 14.91
C GLY A 376 -7.21 8.15 15.20
N PHE A 377 -7.56 7.28 14.25
CA PHE A 377 -7.22 5.86 14.28
C PHE A 377 -5.78 5.68 13.79
N TYR A 378 -4.92 5.12 14.65
CA TYR A 378 -3.58 4.67 14.30
C TYR A 378 -3.57 3.14 14.36
N PRO A 379 -3.81 2.45 13.24
CA PRO A 379 -3.65 1.01 13.14
C PRO A 379 -2.27 0.58 13.62
N ASP A 380 -2.21 -0.39 14.53
CA ASP A 380 -0.95 -0.87 15.10
C ASP A 380 -0.80 -2.37 14.83
N ALA A 381 -1.84 -3.15 15.13
CA ALA A 381 -1.83 -4.60 14.89
C ALA A 381 -3.11 -5.11 14.24
N LEU A 382 -2.98 -6.22 13.50
CA LEU A 382 -4.09 -7.03 13.02
C LEU A 382 -3.74 -8.51 13.12
N ALA A 383 -4.68 -9.29 13.64
CA ALA A 383 -4.60 -10.73 13.69
C ALA A 383 -5.89 -11.36 13.18
N ILE A 384 -5.75 -12.50 12.52
CA ILE A 384 -6.86 -13.24 11.91
C ILE A 384 -6.85 -14.63 12.51
N SER A 385 -8.02 -15.12 12.96
CA SER A 385 -8.11 -16.47 13.51
C SER A 385 -7.68 -17.48 12.44
N PRO A 386 -6.70 -18.34 12.73
CA PRO A 386 -6.31 -19.40 11.80
C PRO A 386 -7.42 -20.45 11.61
N ALA A 387 -8.35 -20.56 12.56
CA ALA A 387 -9.48 -21.49 12.51
C ALA A 387 -10.70 -20.92 11.77
N ASP A 388 -10.90 -19.60 11.82
CA ASP A 388 -12.02 -18.91 11.15
C ASP A 388 -11.56 -17.55 10.59
N PRO A 389 -11.28 -17.45 9.28
CA PRO A 389 -10.93 -16.21 8.59
C PRO A 389 -11.89 -15.03 8.77
N ASN A 390 -13.14 -15.27 9.19
CA ASN A 390 -14.08 -14.19 9.48
C ASN A 390 -13.84 -13.54 10.85
N LYS A 391 -13.06 -14.19 11.71
CA LYS A 391 -12.68 -13.66 13.02
C LYS A 391 -11.42 -12.81 12.89
N VAL A 392 -11.59 -11.50 12.95
CA VAL A 392 -10.53 -10.52 12.77
C VAL A 392 -10.42 -9.67 14.04
N TYR A 393 -9.21 -9.58 14.56
CA TYR A 393 -8.86 -8.69 15.67
C TYR A 393 -8.00 -7.56 15.13
N ILE A 394 -8.34 -6.34 15.51
CA ILE A 394 -7.57 -5.14 15.18
C ILE A 394 -7.26 -4.37 16.44
N ALA A 395 -6.10 -3.73 16.47
CA ALA A 395 -5.67 -2.93 17.60
C ALA A 395 -5.18 -1.57 17.13
N ASN A 396 -5.70 -0.53 17.77
CA ASN A 396 -5.14 0.82 17.66
C ASN A 396 -4.43 1.19 18.96
N PHE A 397 -3.81 2.38 18.96
CA PHE A 397 -3.04 2.91 20.09
C PHE A 397 -3.72 2.80 21.47
N SER A 398 -5.05 2.65 21.58
CA SER A 398 -5.71 2.52 22.90
C SER A 398 -6.88 1.53 22.95
N SER A 399 -7.05 0.67 21.95
CA SER A 399 -8.16 -0.29 21.97
C SER A 399 -7.89 -1.52 21.11
N LEU A 400 -8.48 -2.63 21.53
CA LEU A 400 -8.60 -3.86 20.76
C LEU A 400 -10.06 -4.02 20.37
N SER A 401 -10.31 -4.29 19.10
CA SER A 401 -11.65 -4.57 18.59
C SER A 401 -11.65 -5.91 17.87
N TYR A 402 -12.79 -6.58 17.91
CA TYR A 402 -13.00 -7.88 17.29
C TYR A 402 -14.19 -7.84 16.33
N SER A 403 -14.05 -8.54 15.21
CA SER A 403 -15.09 -8.77 14.23
C SER A 403 -15.31 -10.27 14.05
N SER A 404 -16.57 -10.70 13.96
CA SER A 404 -16.97 -12.07 13.63
C SER A 404 -17.40 -12.25 12.17
N ASN A 405 -17.39 -11.17 11.37
CA ASN A 405 -17.91 -11.12 10.01
C ASN A 405 -16.89 -10.56 9.00
N GLY A 406 -15.62 -10.85 9.24
CA GLY A 406 -14.52 -10.56 8.34
C GLY A 406 -14.15 -9.08 8.25
N GLY A 407 -14.46 -8.30 9.29
CA GLY A 407 -14.21 -6.85 9.35
C GLY A 407 -15.34 -5.99 8.80
N THR A 408 -16.56 -6.51 8.68
CA THR A 408 -17.71 -5.67 8.30
C THR A 408 -18.17 -4.82 9.47
N ASP A 409 -18.20 -5.41 10.67
CA ASP A 409 -18.49 -4.72 11.94
C ASP A 409 -17.46 -5.11 13.01
N PHE A 410 -17.18 -4.18 13.93
CA PHE A 410 -16.25 -4.38 15.03
C PHE A 410 -16.88 -4.06 16.39
N VAL A 411 -16.53 -4.85 17.41
CA VAL A 411 -16.90 -4.65 18.81
C VAL A 411 -15.64 -4.40 19.63
N ASN A 412 -15.63 -3.33 20.42
CA ASN A 412 -14.50 -3.02 21.30
C ASN A 412 -14.42 -4.02 22.46
N THR A 413 -13.19 -4.40 22.80
CA THR A 413 -12.84 -5.30 23.90
C THR A 413 -12.07 -4.53 24.95
N LEU A 414 -12.39 -4.73 26.23
CA LEU A 414 -11.66 -4.12 27.34
C LEU A 414 -10.33 -4.86 27.53
N ILE A 415 -9.21 -4.15 27.37
CA ILE A 415 -7.86 -4.71 27.42
C ILE A 415 -7.12 -4.38 28.72
N GLY A 416 -7.70 -4.75 29.85
CA GLY A 416 -7.03 -4.79 31.16
C GLY A 416 -6.05 -3.63 31.43
N SER A 417 -4.77 -3.97 31.64
CA SER A 417 -3.68 -3.04 31.97
C SER A 417 -2.90 -2.49 30.78
N VAL A 418 -3.18 -2.94 29.55
CA VAL A 418 -2.44 -2.52 28.35
C VAL A 418 -3.14 -1.30 27.76
N ASP A 419 -2.43 -0.18 27.68
CA ASP A 419 -2.94 1.08 27.13
C ASP A 419 -2.54 1.30 25.68
N ALA A 420 -1.55 0.58 25.14
CA ALA A 420 -1.20 0.57 23.71
C ALA A 420 -0.82 -0.82 23.19
N VAL A 421 -1.60 -1.38 22.28
CA VAL A 421 -1.40 -2.75 21.76
C VAL A 421 -0.49 -2.75 20.55
N GLN A 422 0.61 -3.51 20.61
CA GLN A 422 1.57 -3.66 19.50
C GLN A 422 1.34 -4.91 18.66
N GLU A 423 1.01 -6.04 19.29
CA GLU A 423 0.85 -7.32 18.59
C GLU A 423 -0.26 -8.16 19.23
N ILE A 424 -0.99 -8.88 18.38
CA ILE A 424 -2.06 -9.80 18.78
C ILE A 424 -1.69 -11.20 18.28
N TYR A 425 -1.69 -12.18 19.17
CA TYR A 425 -1.42 -13.57 18.83
C TYR A 425 -2.64 -14.44 19.12
N LEU A 426 -3.10 -15.12 18.09
CA LEU A 426 -4.28 -15.99 18.11
C LEU A 426 -3.87 -17.43 17.99
N ARG A 427 -4.61 -18.31 18.67
CA ARG A 427 -4.37 -19.74 18.66
C ARG A 427 -5.37 -20.48 17.77
N PRO A 428 -4.90 -21.32 16.82
CA PRO A 428 -5.79 -22.12 15.98
C PRO A 428 -6.60 -23.15 16.78
N ASP A 429 -6.02 -23.70 17.84
CA ASP A 429 -6.60 -24.79 18.63
C ASP A 429 -7.58 -24.31 19.71
N ASN A 430 -7.55 -23.02 20.05
CA ASN A 430 -8.41 -22.45 21.07
C ASN A 430 -8.66 -20.96 20.84
N GLU A 431 -9.84 -20.64 20.29
CA GLU A 431 -10.24 -19.26 19.98
C GLU A 431 -10.46 -18.39 21.22
N ASN A 432 -10.63 -18.99 22.40
CA ASN A 432 -10.75 -18.25 23.65
C ASN A 432 -9.39 -17.83 24.22
N LEU A 433 -8.29 -18.35 23.65
CA LEU A 433 -6.93 -18.15 24.12
C LEU A 433 -6.20 -17.14 23.21
N ILE A 434 -6.18 -15.88 23.64
CA ILE A 434 -5.59 -14.77 22.90
C ILE A 434 -4.49 -14.14 23.75
N TYR A 435 -3.39 -13.79 23.11
CA TYR A 435 -2.28 -13.07 23.73
C TYR A 435 -2.15 -11.70 23.10
N VAL A 436 -1.91 -10.70 23.93
CA VAL A 436 -1.72 -9.32 23.49
C VAL A 436 -0.43 -8.82 24.11
N LYS A 437 0.47 -8.37 23.23
CA LYS A 437 1.67 -7.62 23.60
C LYS A 437 1.36 -6.14 23.43
N GLY A 438 1.72 -5.35 24.43
CA GLY A 438 1.58 -3.91 24.36
C GLY A 438 2.32 -3.20 25.48
N PHE A 439 2.09 -1.90 25.58
CA PHE A 439 2.62 -1.09 26.67
C PHE A 439 1.57 -0.88 27.76
N SER A 440 2.06 -0.65 28.96
CA SER A 440 1.37 -0.02 30.08
C SER A 440 2.27 1.11 30.55
N GLY A 441 1.99 2.35 30.13
CA GLY A 441 2.93 3.45 30.28
C GLY A 441 4.22 3.19 29.48
N THR A 442 5.36 3.00 30.15
CA THR A 442 6.66 2.74 29.49
C THR A 442 7.09 1.28 29.51
N SER A 443 6.33 0.40 30.18
CA SER A 443 6.69 -1.01 30.34
C SER A 443 5.96 -1.89 29.34
N VAL A 444 6.70 -2.77 28.67
CA VAL A 444 6.11 -3.82 27.82
C VAL A 444 5.43 -4.86 28.70
N GLN A 445 4.21 -5.24 28.33
CA GLN A 445 3.43 -6.29 28.97
C GLN A 445 2.97 -7.32 27.93
N LEU A 446 2.90 -8.57 28.39
CA LEU A 446 2.20 -9.63 27.69
C LEU A 446 0.99 -10.02 28.54
N ILE A 447 -0.21 -9.83 28.03
CA ILE A 447 -1.46 -10.25 28.68
C ILE A 447 -2.11 -11.37 27.89
N ARG A 448 -2.92 -12.16 28.59
CA ARG A 448 -3.64 -13.29 28.01
C ARG A 448 -5.07 -13.35 28.52
N THR A 449 -5.99 -13.70 27.62
CA THR A 449 -7.35 -14.12 27.98
C THR A 449 -7.51 -15.61 27.75
N THR A 450 -8.37 -16.25 28.55
CA THR A 450 -8.78 -17.65 28.37
C THR A 450 -10.29 -17.76 28.12
N ASN A 451 -10.98 -16.63 27.96
CA ASN A 451 -12.44 -16.52 27.83
C ASN A 451 -12.84 -15.55 26.70
N GLY A 452 -12.04 -15.52 25.63
CA GLY A 452 -12.38 -14.76 24.42
C GLY A 452 -12.34 -13.25 24.58
N GLY A 453 -11.54 -12.74 25.53
CA GLY A 453 -11.34 -11.31 25.75
C GLY A 453 -12.22 -10.67 26.81
N THR A 454 -13.06 -11.45 27.51
CA THR A 454 -13.92 -10.94 28.59
C THR A 454 -13.09 -10.50 29.81
N SER A 455 -12.02 -11.22 30.12
CA SER A 455 -11.02 -10.80 31.11
C SER A 455 -9.62 -11.17 30.67
N TRP A 456 -8.64 -10.42 31.19
CA TRP A 456 -7.23 -10.53 30.84
C TRP A 456 -6.38 -10.68 32.09
N GLY A 457 -5.36 -11.53 32.03
CA GLY A 457 -4.36 -11.73 33.07
C GLY A 457 -2.95 -11.49 32.54
N LEU A 458 -2.07 -10.94 33.37
CA LEU A 458 -0.68 -10.70 33.04
C LEU A 458 0.12 -12.01 32.94
N ILE A 459 1.02 -12.09 31.96
CA ILE A 459 2.05 -13.11 31.85
C ILE A 459 3.39 -12.51 32.31
N THR A 460 3.99 -13.15 33.30
CA THR A 460 5.34 -12.79 33.76
C THR A 460 6.38 -13.33 32.79
N LEU A 461 7.14 -12.43 32.16
CA LEU A 461 8.23 -12.76 31.26
C LEU A 461 9.58 -12.69 32.00
N PRO A 462 10.50 -13.65 31.79
CA PRO A 462 11.87 -13.52 32.26
C PRO A 462 12.59 -12.37 31.52
N ASN A 463 13.37 -11.56 32.25
CA ASN A 463 14.17 -10.45 31.69
C ASN A 463 13.35 -9.45 30.84
N ALA A 464 12.16 -9.06 31.32
CA ALA A 464 11.14 -8.32 30.58
C ALA A 464 11.40 -6.80 30.45
N THR A 465 12.53 -6.39 29.86
CA THR A 465 12.75 -4.97 29.51
C THR A 465 12.04 -4.59 28.21
N ASN A 466 12.12 -5.46 27.20
CA ASN A 466 11.43 -5.38 25.91
C ASN A 466 11.59 -6.75 25.20
N PHE A 467 10.82 -7.03 24.15
CA PHE A 467 11.03 -8.22 23.33
C PHE A 467 10.59 -8.03 21.89
N TRP A 468 11.29 -8.70 20.97
CA TRP A 468 11.02 -8.57 19.54
C TRP A 468 9.90 -9.49 19.09
N ASN A 469 9.99 -10.79 19.41
CA ASN A 469 9.08 -11.79 18.86
C ASN A 469 8.52 -12.73 19.93
N LEU A 470 7.21 -12.98 19.85
CA LEU A 470 6.55 -14.16 20.42
C LEU A 470 6.07 -15.05 19.28
N ARG A 471 6.31 -16.35 19.39
CA ARG A 471 5.86 -17.35 18.41
C ARG A 471 5.12 -18.47 19.10
N LEU A 472 3.92 -18.77 18.60
CA LEU A 472 3.05 -19.82 19.11
C LEU A 472 3.20 -21.07 18.23
N SER A 473 3.28 -22.25 18.83
CA SER A 473 3.18 -23.50 18.08
C SER A 473 1.71 -23.81 17.80
N ASN A 474 1.40 -24.02 16.51
CA ASN A 474 0.07 -24.41 16.07
C ASN A 474 -0.19 -25.92 16.24
N SER A 475 0.85 -26.75 16.18
CA SER A 475 0.74 -28.21 16.29
C SER A 475 0.81 -28.72 17.73
N GLU A 476 1.38 -27.94 18.65
CA GLU A 476 1.66 -28.38 20.01
C GLU A 476 1.08 -27.43 21.05
N PRO A 477 -0.12 -27.74 21.58
CA PRO A 477 -0.78 -26.81 22.45
C PRO A 477 -0.02 -26.42 23.71
N GLY A 478 0.21 -25.13 23.87
CA GLY A 478 0.90 -24.54 25.03
C GLY A 478 2.40 -24.34 24.84
N VAL A 479 2.95 -24.79 23.70
CA VAL A 479 4.33 -24.47 23.32
C VAL A 479 4.39 -23.08 22.70
N MET A 480 5.26 -22.23 23.24
CA MET A 480 5.54 -20.90 22.70
C MET A 480 6.98 -20.49 22.95
N TYR A 481 7.48 -19.60 22.10
CA TYR A 481 8.85 -19.12 22.10
C TYR A 481 8.87 -17.60 22.21
N TYR A 482 9.79 -17.10 23.03
CA TYR A 482 9.94 -15.69 23.34
C TYR A 482 11.41 -15.29 23.23
N PHE A 483 11.66 -14.16 22.56
CA PHE A 483 12.99 -13.61 22.28
C PHE A 483 13.09 -12.22 22.91
N PRO A 484 13.66 -12.09 24.13
CA PRO A 484 13.84 -10.79 24.77
C PRO A 484 14.82 -9.93 23.97
N ASP A 485 14.53 -8.63 23.94
CA ASP A 485 15.40 -7.62 23.40
C ASP A 485 16.42 -7.28 24.48
N THR A 486 17.55 -7.98 24.44
CA THR A 486 18.69 -7.61 25.25
C THR A 486 19.81 -7.21 24.30
N PHE A 487 20.23 -5.94 24.39
CA PHE A 487 21.20 -5.29 23.51
C PHE A 487 22.56 -6.02 23.35
N ASN A 488 22.79 -7.14 24.05
CA ASN A 488 24.02 -7.94 23.99
C ASN A 488 23.85 -9.46 24.20
N ASN A 489 22.66 -9.99 24.51
CA ASN A 489 22.46 -11.44 24.71
C ASN A 489 21.27 -11.97 23.89
N LEU A 490 21.54 -12.93 23.02
CA LEU A 490 20.52 -13.58 22.19
C LEU A 490 19.90 -14.73 22.97
N LEU A 491 18.98 -14.37 23.85
CA LEU A 491 18.25 -15.36 24.66
C LEU A 491 17.03 -15.86 23.87
N LEU A 492 16.72 -17.14 24.07
CA LEU A 492 15.49 -17.75 23.57
C LEU A 492 14.86 -18.50 24.72
N TYR A 493 13.62 -18.16 25.06
CA TYR A 493 12.86 -18.88 26.06
C TYR A 493 11.76 -19.69 25.41
N ARG A 494 11.52 -20.89 25.94
CA ARG A 494 10.38 -21.73 25.61
C ARG A 494 9.46 -21.86 26.81
N SER A 495 8.17 -21.75 26.59
CA SER A 495 7.15 -22.26 27.49
C SER A 495 6.51 -23.50 26.88
N THR A 496 6.12 -24.46 27.71
CA THR A 496 5.30 -25.64 27.31
C THR A 496 3.94 -25.65 27.99
N ASN A 497 3.61 -24.59 28.74
CA ASN A 497 2.39 -24.45 29.52
C ASN A 497 1.73 -23.09 29.29
N SER A 498 1.71 -22.63 28.04
CA SER A 498 1.00 -21.43 27.60
C SER A 498 1.48 -20.12 28.24
N GLY A 499 2.77 -20.05 28.57
CA GLY A 499 3.44 -18.86 29.11
C GLY A 499 3.43 -18.77 30.64
N VAL A 500 3.00 -19.82 31.36
CA VAL A 500 3.03 -19.82 32.83
C VAL A 500 4.46 -19.93 33.36
N ASN A 501 5.26 -20.83 32.78
CA ASN A 501 6.69 -20.98 33.09
C ASN A 501 7.51 -20.95 31.81
N TRP A 502 8.76 -20.51 31.93
CA TRP A 502 9.69 -20.34 30.83
C TRP A 502 11.02 -21.02 31.12
N THR A 503 11.58 -21.68 30.12
CA THR A 503 12.88 -22.35 30.15
C THR A 503 13.79 -21.67 29.13
N LEU A 504 14.98 -21.26 29.55
CA LEU A 504 16.00 -20.74 28.65
C LEU A 504 16.55 -21.88 27.78
N LEU A 505 16.58 -21.67 26.46
CA LEU A 505 17.17 -22.57 25.48
C LEU A 505 18.55 -22.08 25.07
N SER A 506 19.43 -23.03 24.73
CA SER A 506 20.74 -22.73 24.16
C SER A 506 20.65 -22.69 22.64
N LEU A 507 21.10 -21.59 22.04
CA LEU A 507 21.22 -21.43 20.59
C LEU A 507 22.68 -21.58 20.17
N PRO A 508 23.02 -22.45 19.20
CA PRO A 508 24.39 -22.61 18.73
C PRO A 508 24.78 -21.52 17.72
N LEU A 509 24.68 -20.27 18.15
CA LEU A 509 25.14 -19.11 17.38
C LEU A 509 26.66 -19.15 17.26
N GLN A 510 27.18 -18.78 16.09
CA GLN A 510 28.62 -18.68 15.87
C GLN A 510 29.06 -17.21 15.89
N GLY A 511 30.14 -16.91 16.62
CA GLY A 511 30.71 -15.56 16.69
C GLY A 511 29.71 -14.52 17.22
N ASN A 512 29.57 -13.41 16.50
CA ASN A 512 28.68 -12.29 16.85
C ASN A 512 27.38 -12.29 16.02
N GLU A 513 26.88 -13.46 15.63
CA GLU A 513 25.58 -13.58 14.95
C GLU A 513 24.45 -12.96 15.78
N ILE A 514 23.48 -12.31 15.12
CA ILE A 514 22.25 -11.80 15.72
C ILE A 514 21.02 -12.47 15.13
N ILE A 515 19.99 -12.69 15.93
CA ILE A 515 18.70 -13.25 15.51
C ILE A 515 17.84 -12.08 15.00
N TYR A 516 17.24 -12.26 13.83
CA TYR A 516 16.33 -11.26 13.26
C TYR A 516 14.87 -11.69 13.32
N ASP A 517 14.58 -12.94 12.93
CA ASP A 517 13.22 -13.50 13.00
C ASP A 517 13.25 -14.98 13.40
N ALA A 518 12.11 -15.48 13.87
CA ALA A 518 11.87 -16.88 14.11
C ALA A 518 10.44 -17.25 13.74
N GLN A 519 10.21 -18.46 13.26
CA GLN A 519 8.88 -18.94 12.85
C GLN A 519 8.70 -20.38 13.32
N VAL A 520 7.47 -20.75 13.68
CA VAL A 520 7.10 -22.15 13.93
C VAL A 520 6.19 -22.60 12.81
N ASP A 521 6.56 -23.67 12.10
CA ASP A 521 5.73 -24.18 11.01
C ASP A 521 4.52 -24.96 11.52
N ALA A 522 3.65 -25.37 10.60
CA ALA A 522 2.45 -26.15 10.92
C ALA A 522 2.75 -27.55 11.51
N THR A 523 3.99 -28.04 11.42
CA THR A 523 4.43 -29.32 12.00
C THR A 523 5.03 -29.15 13.40
N GLY A 524 5.33 -27.92 13.81
CA GLY A 524 5.95 -27.59 15.10
C GLY A 524 7.47 -27.43 15.03
N LYS A 525 8.07 -27.48 13.83
CA LYS A 525 9.49 -27.17 13.67
C LYS A 525 9.73 -25.69 13.92
N LEU A 526 10.77 -25.40 14.68
CA LEU A 526 11.20 -24.04 14.99
C LEU A 526 12.33 -23.66 14.04
N PHE A 527 12.14 -22.55 13.33
CA PHE A 527 13.11 -21.95 12.46
C PHE A 527 13.57 -20.61 13.04
N VAL A 528 14.87 -20.32 12.96
CA VAL A 528 15.46 -19.07 13.41
C VAL A 528 16.35 -18.51 12.30
N GLY A 529 16.02 -17.30 11.85
CA GLY A 529 16.81 -16.52 10.91
C GLY A 529 17.80 -15.61 11.65
N ALA A 530 19.08 -15.76 11.31
CA ALA A 530 20.19 -14.95 11.80
C ALA A 530 21.06 -14.52 10.58
N LEU A 531 22.39 -14.40 10.75
CA LEU A 531 23.30 -14.44 9.57
C LEU A 531 23.29 -15.83 8.89
N SER A 532 22.81 -16.84 9.62
CA SER A 532 22.60 -18.22 9.16
C SER A 532 21.16 -18.64 9.39
N PHE A 533 20.74 -19.77 8.83
CA PHE A 533 19.41 -20.32 9.04
C PHE A 533 19.48 -21.54 9.96
N TYR A 534 18.73 -21.54 11.06
CA TYR A 534 18.73 -22.61 12.04
C TYR A 534 17.37 -23.30 12.08
N GLU A 535 17.39 -24.64 12.17
CA GLU A 535 16.19 -25.47 12.29
C GLU A 535 16.28 -26.36 13.53
N SER A 536 15.18 -26.47 14.27
CA SER A 536 14.99 -27.44 15.33
C SER A 536 13.72 -28.26 15.11
N THR A 537 13.86 -29.58 15.22
CA THR A 537 12.74 -30.54 15.12
C THR A 537 12.28 -31.05 16.49
N ASN A 538 12.88 -30.57 17.58
CA ASN A 538 12.61 -31.01 18.95
C ASN A 538 12.46 -29.81 19.89
N ARG A 539 11.63 -28.84 19.47
CA ARG A 539 11.24 -27.67 20.27
C ARG A 539 12.42 -26.81 20.76
N GLY A 540 13.51 -26.75 20.00
CA GLY A 540 14.70 -25.96 20.32
C GLY A 540 15.67 -26.61 21.32
N ASP A 541 15.52 -27.91 21.62
CA ASP A 541 16.49 -28.64 22.46
C ASP A 541 17.80 -28.90 21.69
N THR A 542 17.71 -29.23 20.39
CA THR A 542 18.87 -29.32 19.48
C THR A 542 18.59 -28.60 18.17
N TRP A 543 19.65 -28.25 17.46
CA TRP A 543 19.60 -27.37 16.29
C TRP A 543 20.48 -27.89 15.16
N THR A 544 20.03 -27.68 13.94
CA THR A 544 20.79 -27.85 12.71
C THR A 544 21.05 -26.47 12.11
N ARG A 545 22.31 -26.15 11.83
CA ARG A 545 22.70 -24.91 11.13
C ARG A 545 22.77 -25.16 9.64
N ASN A 546 21.84 -24.57 8.89
CA ASN A 546 21.82 -24.58 7.44
C ASN A 546 22.50 -23.29 6.95
N TYR A 547 23.65 -23.45 6.31
CA TYR A 547 24.51 -22.34 5.89
C TYR A 547 25.09 -22.61 4.50
N ASN A 548 25.10 -21.58 3.65
CA ASN A 548 25.70 -21.65 2.32
C ASN A 548 26.72 -20.53 2.11
N TYR A 549 27.95 -20.91 1.76
CA TYR A 549 29.07 -20.01 1.46
C TYR A 549 28.93 -19.32 0.09
N LEU A 550 28.01 -19.75 -0.77
CA LEU A 550 27.86 -19.27 -2.16
C LEU A 550 27.12 -17.94 -2.30
N PHE A 551 26.38 -17.53 -1.28
CA PHE A 551 25.76 -16.21 -1.21
C PHE A 551 26.44 -15.41 -0.09
N PRO A 552 27.17 -14.32 -0.40
CA PRO A 552 27.71 -13.46 0.64
C PRO A 552 26.53 -12.79 1.34
N ASN A 553 26.16 -13.38 2.48
CA ASN A 553 25.34 -12.79 3.52
C ASN A 553 23.91 -12.39 3.09
N PRO A 554 23.00 -13.35 2.80
CA PRO A 554 21.58 -13.07 2.94
C PRO A 554 21.31 -12.99 4.45
N GLN A 555 21.51 -11.82 5.04
CA GLN A 555 20.99 -11.58 6.38
C GLN A 555 19.47 -11.79 6.28
N VAL A 556 18.96 -12.83 6.95
CA VAL A 556 17.54 -13.20 6.90
C VAL A 556 16.85 -12.37 7.96
N TYR A 557 16.44 -11.14 7.59
CA TYR A 557 15.78 -10.22 8.52
C TYR A 557 14.36 -10.64 8.88
N ASP A 558 13.62 -11.07 7.86
CA ASP A 558 12.26 -11.59 7.96
C ASP A 558 12.08 -12.69 6.91
N PHE A 559 11.31 -13.73 7.23
CA PHE A 559 11.12 -14.86 6.31
C PHE A 559 9.74 -15.49 6.37
N LEU A 560 9.33 -16.00 5.21
CA LEU A 560 8.03 -16.61 4.99
C LEU A 560 8.23 -18.09 4.68
N ILE A 561 7.68 -18.97 5.52
CA ILE A 561 7.60 -20.41 5.25
C ILE A 561 6.36 -20.67 4.40
N GLN A 562 6.51 -21.38 3.27
CA GLN A 562 5.37 -21.74 2.44
C GLN A 562 4.44 -22.71 3.19
N PRO A 563 3.14 -22.36 3.35
CA PRO A 563 2.18 -23.26 3.96
C PRO A 563 2.15 -24.62 3.24
N GLY A 564 2.26 -25.70 4.02
CA GLY A 564 2.28 -27.08 3.51
C GLY A 564 3.61 -27.55 2.88
N ILE A 565 4.59 -26.67 2.67
CA ILE A 565 5.92 -27.03 2.13
C ILE A 565 7.01 -26.41 3.01
N THR A 566 7.34 -27.08 4.11
CA THR A 566 8.26 -26.57 5.16
C THR A 566 9.68 -26.36 4.65
N SER A 567 10.08 -27.03 3.57
CA SER A 567 11.38 -26.83 2.95
C SER A 567 11.48 -25.58 2.08
N ARG A 568 10.35 -24.93 1.78
CA ARG A 568 10.29 -23.79 0.89
C ARG A 568 10.08 -22.50 1.67
N ILE A 569 11.07 -21.62 1.60
CA ILE A 569 11.15 -20.42 2.41
C ILE A 569 11.55 -19.25 1.52
N TYR A 570 10.98 -18.08 1.76
CA TYR A 570 11.31 -16.83 1.08
C TYR A 570 11.77 -15.78 2.08
N SER A 571 12.66 -14.90 1.66
CA SER A 571 13.12 -13.79 2.49
C SER A 571 13.49 -12.60 1.61
N ILE A 572 13.50 -11.40 2.19
CA ILE A 572 13.89 -10.15 1.53
C ILE A 572 15.35 -9.88 1.85
N ASN A 573 16.17 -9.67 0.83
CA ASN A 573 17.57 -9.32 1.02
C ASN A 573 17.66 -7.84 1.41
N PRO A 574 18.21 -7.48 2.58
CA PRO A 574 18.25 -6.11 3.07
C PRO A 574 19.18 -5.19 2.27
N ASN A 575 20.17 -5.75 1.57
CA ASN A 575 21.16 -4.96 0.83
C ASN A 575 20.58 -4.43 -0.50
N ASN A 576 19.65 -5.16 -1.11
CA ASN A 576 19.07 -4.79 -2.40
C ASN A 576 17.54 -4.85 -2.46
N ASN A 577 16.88 -5.15 -1.34
CA ASN A 577 15.43 -5.29 -1.19
C ASN A 577 14.79 -6.24 -2.21
N ARG A 578 15.50 -7.29 -2.63
CA ARG A 578 14.97 -8.31 -3.56
C ARG A 578 14.55 -9.58 -2.82
N LEU A 579 13.50 -10.22 -3.32
CA LEU A 579 13.07 -11.52 -2.80
C LEU A 579 14.04 -12.62 -3.29
N PHE A 580 14.42 -13.49 -2.37
CA PHE A 580 15.16 -14.73 -2.64
C PHE A 580 14.46 -15.88 -1.92
N GLY A 581 14.71 -17.11 -2.35
CA GLY A 581 14.05 -18.27 -1.77
C GLY A 581 14.85 -19.56 -1.83
N THR A 582 14.46 -20.51 -1.01
CA THR A 582 15.07 -21.84 -0.87
C THR A 582 14.00 -22.91 -1.02
N THR A 583 14.40 -24.12 -1.40
CA THR A 583 13.53 -25.32 -1.43
C THR A 583 14.04 -26.45 -0.55
N ASN A 584 15.10 -26.19 0.23
CA ASN A 584 15.79 -27.15 1.06
C ASN A 584 16.20 -26.53 2.41
N THR A 585 15.24 -25.86 3.05
CA THR A 585 15.37 -25.31 4.43
C THR A 585 16.59 -24.43 4.64
N GLY A 586 16.94 -23.61 3.65
CA GLY A 586 18.02 -22.62 3.77
C GLY A 586 19.42 -23.14 3.44
N ILE A 587 19.54 -24.39 2.96
CA ILE A 587 20.82 -24.94 2.49
C ILE A 587 21.24 -24.26 1.17
N ASN A 588 20.33 -24.06 0.23
CA ASN A 588 20.59 -23.33 -1.01
C ASN A 588 19.54 -22.25 -1.21
N TRP A 589 20.00 -21.03 -1.51
CA TRP A 589 19.16 -19.88 -1.80
C TRP A 589 19.33 -19.46 -3.26
N TYR A 590 18.22 -19.06 -3.88
CA TYR A 590 18.14 -18.68 -5.28
C TYR A 590 17.42 -17.34 -5.39
N ALA A 591 17.82 -16.54 -6.38
CA ALA A 591 17.07 -15.34 -6.73
C ALA A 591 15.65 -15.71 -7.17
N VAL A 592 14.65 -14.94 -6.74
CA VAL A 592 13.29 -15.02 -7.30
C VAL A 592 13.24 -14.19 -8.57
N ASN A 593 12.46 -14.63 -9.56
CA ASN A 593 12.14 -13.81 -10.72
C ASN A 593 11.35 -12.58 -10.27
N ASN A 594 12.02 -11.43 -10.23
CA ASN A 594 11.46 -10.16 -9.79
C ASN A 594 10.82 -9.35 -10.93
N SER A 595 10.61 -9.95 -12.11
CA SER A 595 9.94 -9.29 -13.23
C SER A 595 8.52 -8.84 -12.83
N GLY A 596 8.27 -7.53 -12.96
CA GLY A 596 7.02 -6.88 -12.54
C GLY A 596 7.11 -6.16 -11.19
N LEU A 597 8.13 -6.43 -10.37
CA LEU A 597 8.41 -5.62 -9.18
C LEU A 597 9.11 -4.31 -9.57
N PRO A 598 8.98 -3.25 -8.75
CA PRO A 598 9.68 -2.00 -8.96
C PRO A 598 11.22 -2.18 -8.96
N GLY A 599 11.95 -1.26 -9.61
CA GLY A 599 13.41 -1.34 -9.84
C GLY A 599 14.29 -1.18 -8.59
N ASP A 600 15.62 -1.22 -8.75
CA ASP A 600 16.65 -1.41 -7.70
C ASP A 600 16.81 -0.31 -6.62
N TYR A 601 15.89 0.65 -6.52
CA TYR A 601 15.93 1.73 -5.52
C TYR A 601 14.62 1.84 -4.72
N GLN A 602 13.85 0.76 -4.70
CA GLN A 602 12.48 0.74 -4.18
C GLN A 602 12.40 -0.27 -3.05
N PHE A 603 11.99 0.19 -1.86
CA PHE A 603 11.98 -0.63 -0.66
C PHE A 603 10.74 -1.54 -0.66
N LEU A 604 10.96 -2.85 -0.51
CA LEU A 604 9.94 -3.78 -0.03
C LEU A 604 9.84 -3.56 1.48
N TYR A 605 8.66 -3.20 1.99
CA TYR A 605 8.47 -2.93 3.41
C TYR A 605 8.04 -4.19 4.16
N GLU A 606 7.02 -4.86 3.65
CA GLU A 606 6.40 -6.02 4.31
C GLU A 606 6.04 -7.09 3.27
N ALA A 607 6.04 -8.35 3.69
CA ALA A 607 5.63 -9.46 2.85
C ALA A 607 4.76 -10.47 3.59
N GLY A 608 3.88 -11.13 2.86
CA GLY A 608 3.05 -12.19 3.40
C GLY A 608 2.78 -13.26 2.35
N ILE A 609 2.54 -14.49 2.79
CA ILE A 609 2.30 -15.64 1.91
C ILE A 609 0.91 -16.21 2.17
N SER A 610 0.15 -16.44 1.10
CA SER A 610 -1.16 -17.08 1.18
C SER A 610 -1.04 -18.60 1.34
N SER A 611 -2.15 -19.24 1.68
CA SER A 611 -2.26 -20.70 1.80
C SER A 611 -1.78 -21.51 0.58
N ASN A 612 -1.84 -20.96 -0.63
CA ASN A 612 -1.37 -21.61 -1.86
C ASN A 612 0.05 -21.21 -2.30
N GLY A 613 0.75 -20.38 -1.52
CA GLY A 613 2.10 -19.92 -1.81
C GLY A 613 2.20 -18.66 -2.67
N LYS A 614 1.09 -17.97 -2.97
CA LYS A 614 1.13 -16.63 -3.57
C LYS A 614 1.67 -15.64 -2.53
N VAL A 615 2.73 -14.92 -2.88
CA VAL A 615 3.33 -13.91 -2.02
C VAL A 615 2.78 -12.54 -2.39
N TYR A 616 2.49 -11.76 -1.36
CA TYR A 616 2.13 -10.35 -1.44
C TYR A 616 3.26 -9.54 -0.81
N VAL A 617 3.62 -8.43 -1.44
CA VAL A 617 4.63 -7.49 -0.93
C VAL A 617 4.10 -6.07 -0.96
N SER A 618 4.40 -5.28 0.06
CA SER A 618 4.14 -3.85 0.10
C SER A 618 5.40 -3.07 -0.28
N THR A 619 5.23 -1.99 -1.05
CA THR A 619 6.33 -1.14 -1.53
C THR A 619 5.92 0.33 -1.47
N GLU A 620 6.85 1.26 -1.70
CA GLU A 620 6.50 2.68 -1.83
C GLU A 620 5.59 2.98 -3.04
N LYS A 621 5.57 2.10 -4.05
CA LYS A 621 4.70 2.21 -5.24
C LYS A 621 3.43 1.38 -5.12
N GLY A 622 3.14 0.85 -3.93
CA GLY A 622 1.93 0.06 -3.68
C GLY A 622 2.21 -1.42 -3.52
N PHE A 623 1.14 -2.19 -3.61
CA PHE A 623 1.14 -3.62 -3.33
C PHE A 623 1.33 -4.43 -4.60
N TYR A 624 2.15 -5.47 -4.50
CA TYR A 624 2.39 -6.40 -5.59
C TYR A 624 2.11 -7.81 -5.11
N SER A 625 1.71 -8.68 -6.03
CA SER A 625 1.51 -10.08 -5.71
C SER A 625 1.91 -10.99 -6.87
N GLY A 626 2.36 -12.18 -6.53
CA GLY A 626 2.85 -13.15 -7.51
C GLY A 626 3.12 -14.50 -6.86
N ILE A 627 3.27 -15.55 -7.67
CA ILE A 627 3.80 -16.83 -7.20
C ILE A 627 5.31 -16.78 -7.43
N PRO A 628 6.14 -16.73 -6.37
CA PRO A 628 7.58 -16.66 -6.54
C PRO A 628 8.09 -17.84 -7.35
N THR A 629 8.83 -17.54 -8.42
CA THR A 629 9.51 -18.57 -9.23
C THR A 629 11.00 -18.41 -9.02
N LEU A 630 11.65 -19.45 -8.51
CA LEU A 630 13.10 -19.45 -8.30
C LEU A 630 13.82 -19.54 -9.64
N VAL A 631 14.84 -18.71 -9.82
CA VAL A 631 15.65 -18.67 -11.03
C VAL A 631 16.92 -19.47 -10.79
N ASN A 632 16.97 -20.68 -11.34
CA ASN A 632 18.20 -21.47 -11.41
C ASN A 632 19.07 -20.94 -12.55
N ASN A 633 19.69 -19.78 -12.35
CA ASN A 633 20.66 -19.27 -13.31
C ASN A 633 22.06 -19.47 -12.76
N GLU A 634 22.74 -20.51 -13.27
CA GLU A 634 24.21 -20.65 -13.22
C GLU A 634 24.94 -19.40 -13.78
N ASN A 635 24.21 -18.49 -14.45
CA ASN A 635 24.73 -17.31 -15.14
C ASN A 635 24.55 -15.96 -14.40
N ILE A 636 24.14 -15.94 -13.12
CA ILE A 636 24.19 -14.72 -12.28
C ILE A 636 25.37 -14.78 -11.27
N ILE A 637 26.11 -15.89 -11.21
CA ILE A 637 27.10 -16.19 -10.16
C ILE A 637 28.56 -16.02 -10.63
N SER A 638 28.86 -15.05 -11.51
CA SER A 638 30.25 -14.93 -12.02
C SER A 638 31.24 -14.21 -11.08
N GLU A 639 30.90 -13.90 -9.82
CA GLU A 639 31.85 -13.21 -8.92
C GLU A 639 32.06 -13.81 -7.53
N VAL A 640 31.34 -14.87 -7.13
CA VAL A 640 31.58 -15.50 -5.82
C VAL A 640 32.15 -16.89 -6.03
N ALA A 641 33.46 -17.00 -5.89
CA ALA A 641 34.13 -18.28 -5.97
C ALA A 641 33.72 -19.18 -4.81
N SER A 642 33.36 -20.44 -5.11
CA SER A 642 32.82 -21.40 -4.14
C SER A 642 33.85 -22.04 -3.21
N SER A 643 35.14 -21.88 -3.50
CA SER A 643 36.24 -22.48 -2.76
C SER A 643 37.54 -21.69 -2.95
N TYR A 644 38.46 -21.85 -1.99
CA TYR A 644 39.82 -21.35 -2.18
C TYR A 644 40.49 -22.12 -3.32
N GLU A 645 40.96 -21.39 -4.32
CA GLU A 645 41.68 -22.00 -5.45
C GLU A 645 42.82 -21.09 -5.88
N LEU A 646 44.02 -21.67 -6.06
CA LEU A 646 45.13 -21.00 -6.73
C LEU A 646 45.23 -21.59 -8.12
N PHE A 647 45.05 -20.79 -9.18
CA PHE A 647 45.12 -21.26 -10.56
C PHE A 647 46.56 -21.33 -11.07
N GLN A 648 46.79 -22.12 -12.12
CA GLN A 648 48.08 -22.10 -12.82
C GLN A 648 48.30 -20.74 -13.49
N ASN A 649 49.49 -20.16 -13.31
CA ASN A 649 49.86 -18.90 -13.92
C ASN A 649 49.79 -19.02 -15.47
N ARG A 650 49.39 -17.94 -16.13
CA ARG A 650 49.26 -17.90 -17.60
C ARG A 650 49.93 -16.65 -18.19
N PRO A 651 50.82 -16.80 -19.19
CA PRO A 651 51.34 -18.05 -19.73
C PRO A 651 52.26 -18.82 -18.73
N ASN A 652 52.51 -20.10 -18.97
CA ASN A 652 53.53 -20.90 -18.28
C ASN A 652 54.03 -22.02 -19.21
N PRO A 653 55.27 -21.99 -19.73
CA PRO A 653 56.36 -21.04 -19.41
C PRO A 653 56.04 -19.59 -19.81
N PHE A 654 56.70 -18.62 -19.20
CA PHE A 654 56.45 -17.18 -19.44
C PHE A 654 57.75 -16.38 -19.66
N ASN A 655 57.64 -15.24 -20.34
CA ASN A 655 58.76 -14.34 -20.65
C ASN A 655 58.33 -12.87 -20.85
N PRO A 656 58.79 -11.92 -20.01
CA PRO A 656 58.99 -12.08 -18.58
C PRO A 656 57.69 -11.90 -17.78
N GLU A 657 56.53 -11.78 -18.46
CA GLU A 657 55.24 -11.49 -17.83
C GLU A 657 54.30 -12.69 -17.75
N THR A 658 53.60 -12.81 -16.63
CA THR A 658 52.54 -13.80 -16.42
C THR A 658 51.42 -13.21 -15.55
N GLU A 659 50.25 -13.81 -15.62
CA GLU A 659 49.14 -13.53 -14.70
C GLU A 659 48.96 -14.69 -13.73
N ILE A 660 48.82 -14.39 -12.44
CA ILE A 660 48.44 -15.35 -11.38
C ILE A 660 47.01 -15.04 -10.97
N LYS A 661 46.13 -16.03 -11.06
CA LYS A 661 44.73 -15.94 -10.62
C LYS A 661 44.49 -16.80 -9.40
N PHE A 662 43.60 -16.35 -8.52
CA PHE A 662 43.12 -17.15 -7.41
C PHE A 662 41.69 -16.76 -7.01
N ASN A 663 41.06 -17.63 -6.25
CA ASN A 663 39.71 -17.49 -5.74
C ASN A 663 39.74 -17.39 -4.22
N LEU A 664 38.98 -16.43 -3.68
CA LEU A 664 38.68 -16.29 -2.26
C LEU A 664 37.18 -16.48 -2.04
N PRO A 665 36.74 -17.52 -1.31
CA PRO A 665 35.33 -17.68 -0.96
C PRO A 665 34.87 -16.69 0.13
N ILE A 666 35.81 -16.16 0.93
CA ILE A 666 35.54 -15.21 2.02
C ILE A 666 36.61 -14.10 1.97
N ALA A 667 36.21 -12.86 2.25
CA ALA A 667 37.10 -11.73 2.47
C ALA A 667 38.06 -12.02 3.66
N GLY A 668 39.29 -11.53 3.60
CA GLY A 668 40.25 -11.77 4.67
C GLY A 668 41.69 -11.52 4.29
N ASN A 669 42.61 -11.88 5.20
CA ASN A 669 44.04 -11.70 5.00
C ASN A 669 44.60 -12.70 3.99
N VAL A 670 45.33 -12.17 3.01
CA VAL A 670 45.94 -12.93 1.93
C VAL A 670 47.41 -12.55 1.79
N LYS A 671 48.26 -13.58 1.70
CA LYS A 671 49.67 -13.46 1.34
C LYS A 671 49.91 -14.21 0.04
N LEU A 672 50.36 -13.51 -0.99
CA LEU A 672 50.75 -14.08 -2.26
C LEU A 672 52.22 -13.76 -2.52
N LYS A 673 53.08 -14.78 -2.52
CA LYS A 673 54.55 -14.64 -2.58
C LYS A 673 55.16 -15.61 -3.60
N ILE A 674 56.33 -15.26 -4.14
CA ILE A 674 57.13 -16.11 -5.05
C ILE A 674 58.43 -16.51 -4.35
N TYR A 675 58.81 -17.77 -4.53
CA TYR A 675 60.00 -18.42 -3.98
C TYR A 675 60.84 -19.06 -5.09
N ASN A 676 62.15 -19.14 -4.89
CA ASN A 676 63.04 -19.94 -5.75
C ASN A 676 63.08 -21.43 -5.31
N VAL A 677 63.85 -22.25 -6.02
CA VAL A 677 63.93 -23.71 -5.78
C VAL A 677 64.52 -24.11 -4.42
N ILE A 678 65.23 -23.21 -3.74
CA ILE A 678 65.77 -23.43 -2.38
C ILE A 678 64.85 -22.90 -1.28
N GLY A 679 63.66 -22.39 -1.63
CA GLY A 679 62.65 -21.89 -0.69
C GLY A 679 62.88 -20.45 -0.22
N GLN A 680 63.83 -19.72 -0.82
CA GLN A 680 64.04 -18.30 -0.52
C GLN A 680 62.95 -17.47 -1.20
N GLU A 681 62.33 -16.56 -0.44
CA GLU A 681 61.38 -15.56 -0.95
C GLU A 681 62.09 -14.60 -1.90
N VAL A 682 61.61 -14.48 -3.14
CA VAL A 682 62.19 -13.62 -4.17
C VAL A 682 61.30 -12.42 -4.53
N MET A 683 60.00 -12.49 -4.22
CA MET A 683 59.03 -11.41 -4.44
C MET A 683 57.79 -11.59 -3.57
N SER A 684 57.32 -10.52 -2.93
CA SER A 684 55.98 -10.45 -2.32
C SER A 684 55.04 -9.70 -3.25
N ILE A 685 54.00 -10.37 -3.75
CA ILE A 685 53.03 -9.81 -4.70
C ILE A 685 51.96 -9.01 -3.94
N TYR A 686 51.46 -9.58 -2.85
CA TYR A 686 50.45 -8.98 -2.00
C TYR A 686 50.56 -9.53 -0.58
N ASP A 687 50.46 -8.67 0.42
CA ASP A 687 50.38 -9.03 1.85
C ASP A 687 49.45 -8.03 2.54
N GLY A 688 48.19 -8.42 2.71
CA GLY A 688 47.15 -7.53 3.25
C GLY A 688 45.75 -8.14 3.26
N GLU A 689 44.76 -7.32 3.61
CA GLU A 689 43.35 -7.74 3.71
C GLU A 689 42.60 -7.47 2.40
N PHE A 690 41.85 -8.46 1.91
CA PHE A 690 40.85 -8.27 0.86
C PHE A 690 39.47 -8.04 1.49
N LYS A 691 38.82 -6.92 1.15
CA LYS A 691 37.46 -6.59 1.64
C LYS A 691 36.33 -7.29 0.87
N GLN A 692 36.63 -7.85 -0.31
CA GLN A 692 35.65 -8.46 -1.20
C GLN A 692 36.09 -9.90 -1.50
N ALA A 693 35.18 -10.86 -1.33
CA ALA A 693 35.37 -12.24 -1.81
C ALA A 693 35.24 -12.30 -3.33
N GLY A 694 35.81 -13.32 -3.97
CA GLY A 694 35.70 -13.55 -5.42
C GLY A 694 36.99 -13.99 -6.09
N SER A 695 37.01 -13.87 -7.42
CA SER A 695 38.20 -14.13 -8.23
C SER A 695 39.10 -12.90 -8.31
N HIS A 696 40.38 -13.08 -8.01
CA HIS A 696 41.39 -12.03 -8.07
C HIS A 696 42.52 -12.43 -9.02
N SER A 697 43.19 -11.42 -9.58
CA SER A 697 44.29 -11.63 -10.51
C SER A 697 45.38 -10.59 -10.33
N PHE A 698 46.64 -11.03 -10.42
CA PHE A 698 47.82 -10.17 -10.41
C PHE A 698 48.67 -10.42 -11.65
N LYS A 699 49.02 -9.35 -12.36
CA LYS A 699 50.04 -9.38 -13.42
C LYS A 699 51.42 -9.22 -12.80
N ILE A 700 52.32 -10.12 -13.13
CA ILE A 700 53.68 -10.20 -12.59
C ILE A 700 54.67 -10.04 -13.74
N ASN A 701 55.67 -9.19 -13.56
CA ASN A 701 56.81 -9.05 -14.47
C ASN A 701 58.10 -9.46 -13.72
N MET A 702 58.80 -10.46 -14.24
CA MET A 702 60.05 -10.98 -13.68
C MET A 702 61.29 -10.72 -14.56
N ALA A 703 61.31 -9.59 -15.28
CA ALA A 703 62.40 -9.27 -16.21
C ALA A 703 63.79 -9.24 -15.55
N ASN A 704 63.88 -8.95 -14.25
CA ASN A 704 65.15 -8.87 -13.51
C ASN A 704 65.56 -10.17 -12.82
N TYR A 705 64.84 -11.27 -13.02
CA TYR A 705 65.12 -12.58 -12.40
C TYR A 705 65.72 -13.56 -13.42
N PRO A 706 66.62 -14.48 -13.02
CA PRO A 706 67.20 -15.46 -13.93
C PRO A 706 66.15 -16.46 -14.48
N SER A 707 66.36 -16.99 -15.68
CA SER A 707 65.53 -18.10 -16.19
C SER A 707 65.59 -19.29 -15.23
N GLY A 708 64.46 -19.92 -14.96
CA GLY A 708 64.42 -21.01 -13.98
C GLY A 708 63.03 -21.32 -13.45
N VAL A 709 63.00 -22.31 -12.56
CA VAL A 709 61.79 -22.75 -11.86
C VAL A 709 61.57 -21.89 -10.62
N TYR A 710 60.35 -21.40 -10.47
CA TYR A 710 59.88 -20.68 -9.29
C TYR A 710 58.60 -21.31 -8.75
N PHE A 711 58.26 -21.00 -7.52
CA PHE A 711 57.02 -21.40 -6.88
C PHE A 711 56.31 -20.18 -6.33
N TYR A 712 55.03 -20.02 -6.64
CA TYR A 712 54.19 -19.00 -6.02
C TYR A 712 53.22 -19.65 -5.04
N VAL A 713 53.05 -19.03 -3.88
CA VAL A 713 52.26 -19.55 -2.77
C VAL A 713 51.21 -18.53 -2.38
N LEU A 714 49.95 -18.97 -2.35
CA LEU A 714 48.83 -18.26 -1.75
C LEU A 714 48.62 -18.81 -0.34
N GLN A 715 48.58 -17.93 0.65
CA GLN A 715 48.30 -18.25 2.03
C GLN A 715 47.20 -17.33 2.58
N THR A 716 46.19 -17.93 3.19
CA THR A 716 45.14 -17.28 3.99
C THR A 716 45.13 -17.91 5.39
N ASN A 717 44.19 -17.52 6.25
CA ASN A 717 44.02 -18.15 7.57
C ASN A 717 43.62 -19.63 7.48
N GLU A 718 42.95 -20.04 6.40
CA GLU A 718 42.34 -21.38 6.26
C GLU A 718 42.88 -22.17 5.07
N PHE A 719 43.67 -21.56 4.19
CA PHE A 719 44.14 -22.16 2.95
C PHE A 719 45.60 -21.84 2.68
N ILE A 720 46.39 -22.85 2.32
CA ILE A 720 47.73 -22.66 1.77
C ILE A 720 47.94 -23.54 0.54
N ARG A 721 48.38 -22.92 -0.56
CA ARG A 721 48.65 -23.66 -1.80
C ARG A 721 49.80 -23.03 -2.56
N GLY A 722 50.74 -23.87 -3.00
CA GLY A 722 51.82 -23.49 -3.91
C GLY A 722 51.64 -24.07 -5.31
N LYS A 723 52.11 -23.36 -6.34
CA LYS A 723 52.18 -23.84 -7.73
C LYS A 723 53.51 -23.46 -8.37
N LYS A 724 53.94 -24.29 -9.32
CA LYS A 724 55.20 -24.16 -10.07
C LYS A 724 55.00 -23.27 -11.30
N MET A 725 55.91 -22.31 -11.49
CA MET A 725 56.01 -21.47 -12.68
C MET A 725 57.41 -21.57 -13.30
N LEU A 726 57.52 -21.45 -14.63
CA LEU A 726 58.78 -21.53 -15.38
C LEU A 726 59.03 -20.23 -16.14
N LEU A 727 60.04 -19.46 -15.72
CA LEU A 727 60.52 -18.28 -16.44
C LEU A 727 61.53 -18.72 -17.49
N MET A 728 61.33 -18.35 -18.76
CA MET A 728 62.18 -18.72 -19.88
C MET A 728 62.47 -17.47 -20.72
N LYS A 729 63.64 -16.86 -20.50
CA LYS A 729 64.10 -15.70 -21.27
C LYS A 729 64.59 -16.04 -22.67
#